data_AF-A0A7X7Z4F3-F1
#
_entry.id   AF-A0A7X7Z4F3-F1
#
_cell.length_a   1.000
_cell.length_b   1.000
_cell.length_c   1.000
_cell.angle_alpha   90.00
_cell.angle_beta   90.00
_cell.angle_gamma   90.00
#
_symmetry.space_group_name_H-M   'P 1'
#
loop_
_entity.id
_entity.type
_entity.pdbx_description
1 polymer ?
#
loop_
_entity_poly.entity_id
_entity_poly.type
_entity_poly.pdbx_seq_one_letter_code
_entity_poly.pdbx_strand_id
1 'polypeptide(L)'
;MTLDPERLYQENLAVLNEFRPRLAALLAAWQPRHELRSVPTPDGEAALQVVTPQGANWLSEAERPKEKAAAFLEPRMPGPPDYLPLLLYGARAGYELAEAYRRLRRETGGFWQALYLVEGSPDLFNALLRLHDLRELLAAENVYLFVGPEALREFERFLAADDRKPLPTAVVRLGDAAGAQQTLQSLQRVTAFRIEKTNRLRARVNHYYNGLTLDDWLAAFGKGSGLRALLISNRFSFFVQYANRDIAQACESLGHQALILEERDRVDRFSTTVLLEAIDRFKPHLIHHIDHVRWETPDNYPARVPFVASVLDYLPRLENEAAAERLTEWDYLTGYVSYWPRFGYAPERLIPQAPMTNERIFRPVELTAEQRRRYGCEVSYISNISWPPERYAEESIAEAGRGDPHYKRAAYDLLAALVERYERGEILYLEAEYRALIESLPSAAPLTPAARKRLAVDFLAGAGAAIFRHGPLLALSAAGFDLRLYGRDWDQHPRLAKHARGLAEHGEETNLIFNASAINLHLNQMGNVHNRLIDGYAAGGFFLVHHHPYPGQLRLDDVSFAGPSDIAALVRRWLADPAARAAHAAGQRRIVLENFTYAHQYRRLFEHLRRQFALRKDWLGQLAASETRLREAAVAAPLGRRLAERTLAGFAADALAFDPLAQFDRLAAAPAGDAIKPIASLRLFIAELTKRIIALDRERAAREAARAAAYHASADLLDIRHRLDTPAADPATDGRHRLISHAVYDTRAYAAPFGCAVAPDGRIAFTAFSGDTESVAPGGIFVLDPRTGAVEKWLETNGPLAGTFGGDGALYVHCKGENAVCRVTAAGREPVLATDPAGDTKTLLYAWRIEADRWLLLEHCNQRVAWYDGRGVRQGAVVDRGEFEQLRTPAVEGRYLYFVADGRLIRRDLRGTEPERSYPPPPLGQYNALAVNAGTVFATFVLPIADPRTGRTTVTTLGLASFTPAGNWRSLDFQLPVAPRTHFLGISEFGAERYLSIVSYQDKKVFVFAVD
;
A
#
# COMPACT_ATOMS: atom_id res chain seq x y z
N MET A 1 -19.26 57.72 -12.36
CA MET A 1 -18.67 58.30 -13.59
C MET A 1 -18.87 57.27 -14.69
N THR A 2 -19.83 57.48 -15.58
CA THR A 2 -19.97 56.69 -16.81
C THR A 2 -18.76 57.01 -17.70
N LEU A 3 -17.98 55.98 -18.04
CA LEU A 3 -16.89 56.13 -19.00
C LEU A 3 -17.46 56.53 -20.36
N ASP A 4 -16.76 57.40 -21.09
CA ASP A 4 -17.08 57.72 -22.47
C ASP A 4 -17.10 56.42 -23.31
N PRO A 5 -18.21 56.06 -23.98
CA PRO A 5 -18.34 54.82 -24.73
C PRO A 5 -17.25 54.63 -25.79
N GLU A 6 -16.78 55.71 -26.42
CA GLU A 6 -15.74 55.61 -27.44
C GLU A 6 -14.37 55.37 -26.80
N ARG A 7 -14.08 56.04 -25.67
CA ARG A 7 -12.91 55.71 -24.87
C ARG A 7 -12.92 54.24 -24.43
N LEU A 8 -14.07 53.75 -23.94
CA LEU A 8 -14.22 52.36 -23.51
C LEU A 8 -14.00 51.38 -24.67
N TYR A 9 -14.51 51.71 -25.86
CA TYR A 9 -14.25 50.95 -27.07
C TYR A 9 -12.76 50.86 -27.39
N GLN A 10 -12.05 51.99 -27.38
CA GLN A 10 -10.61 51.99 -27.68
C GLN A 10 -9.81 51.20 -26.64
N GLU A 11 -10.16 51.30 -25.35
CA GLU A 11 -9.53 50.52 -24.29
C GLU A 11 -9.78 49.01 -24.44
N ASN A 12 -11.02 48.59 -24.75
CA ASN A 12 -11.34 47.19 -25.02
C ASN A 12 -10.68 46.68 -26.32
N LEU A 13 -10.69 47.48 -27.37
CA LEU A 13 -10.10 47.15 -28.67
C LEU A 13 -8.58 47.01 -28.55
N ALA A 14 -7.93 47.82 -27.71
CA ALA A 14 -6.50 47.68 -27.41
C ALA A 14 -6.17 46.33 -26.77
N VAL A 15 -6.95 45.88 -25.78
CA VAL A 15 -6.80 44.55 -25.18
C VAL A 15 -7.06 43.46 -26.22
N LEU A 16 -8.10 43.58 -27.04
CA LEU A 16 -8.31 42.65 -28.15
C LEU A 16 -7.15 42.64 -29.14
N ASN A 17 -6.52 43.77 -29.42
CA ASN A 17 -5.39 43.83 -30.34
C ASN A 17 -4.17 43.10 -29.77
N GLU A 18 -3.95 43.17 -28.46
CA GLU A 18 -2.89 42.45 -27.76
C GLU A 18 -3.11 40.93 -27.78
N PHE A 19 -4.30 40.47 -27.38
CA PHE A 19 -4.56 39.03 -27.19
C PHE A 19 -5.19 38.33 -28.41
N ARG A 20 -5.85 39.08 -29.31
CA ARG A 20 -6.64 38.57 -30.45
C ARG A 20 -6.59 39.52 -31.66
N PRO A 21 -5.39 39.81 -32.21
CA PRO A 21 -5.20 40.86 -33.22
C PRO A 21 -6.07 40.70 -34.47
N ARG A 22 -6.38 39.47 -34.88
CA ARG A 22 -7.27 39.21 -36.03
C ARG A 22 -8.70 39.68 -35.77
N LEU A 23 -9.22 39.44 -34.57
CA LEU A 23 -10.56 39.88 -34.19
C LEU A 23 -10.59 41.41 -34.02
N ALA A 24 -9.57 42.00 -33.41
CA ALA A 24 -9.44 43.46 -33.31
C ALA A 24 -9.43 44.12 -34.70
N ALA A 25 -8.64 43.60 -35.64
CA ALA A 25 -8.57 44.11 -37.00
C ALA A 25 -9.91 44.01 -37.73
N LEU A 26 -10.62 42.87 -37.58
CA LEU A 26 -11.97 42.71 -38.13
C LEU A 26 -12.91 43.79 -37.60
N LEU A 27 -12.96 43.99 -36.29
CA LEU A 27 -13.87 44.92 -35.62
C LEU A 27 -13.56 46.38 -35.94
N ALA A 28 -12.27 46.74 -36.04
CA ALA A 28 -11.82 48.09 -36.39
C ALA A 28 -12.12 48.45 -37.85
N ALA A 29 -12.03 47.48 -38.76
CA ALA A 29 -12.32 47.69 -40.18
C ALA A 29 -13.82 47.54 -40.53
N TRP A 30 -14.64 47.09 -39.58
CA TRP A 30 -16.03 46.75 -39.84
C TRP A 30 -16.89 48.00 -40.03
N GLN A 31 -17.57 48.08 -41.18
CA GLN A 31 -18.56 49.11 -41.46
C GLN A 31 -19.93 48.68 -40.90
N PRO A 32 -20.52 49.46 -39.97
CA PRO A 32 -21.79 49.07 -39.34
C PRO A 32 -22.89 48.81 -40.37
N ARG A 33 -23.58 47.68 -40.25
CA ARG A 33 -24.73 47.35 -41.15
C ARG A 33 -26.07 47.67 -40.53
N HIS A 34 -26.11 47.77 -39.21
CA HIS A 34 -27.31 48.10 -38.45
C HIS A 34 -27.07 49.36 -37.62
N GLU A 35 -28.07 50.21 -37.54
CA GLU A 35 -28.08 51.31 -36.58
C GLU A 35 -28.41 50.74 -35.20
N LEU A 36 -27.48 50.85 -34.26
CA LEU A 36 -27.64 50.40 -32.89
C LEU A 36 -27.80 51.61 -31.97
N ARG A 37 -28.89 51.64 -31.19
CA ARG A 37 -29.20 52.72 -30.26
C ARG A 37 -29.06 52.24 -28.83
N SER A 38 -28.17 52.85 -28.08
CA SER A 38 -28.08 52.71 -26.63
C SER A 38 -29.11 53.63 -25.95
N VAL A 39 -29.92 53.09 -25.06
CA VAL A 39 -30.97 53.81 -24.32
C VAL A 39 -30.69 53.64 -22.83
N PRO A 40 -30.47 54.72 -22.06
CA PRO A 40 -30.24 54.62 -20.63
C PRO A 40 -31.48 54.08 -19.92
N THR A 41 -31.26 53.21 -18.93
CA THR A 41 -32.33 52.57 -18.13
C THR A 41 -32.44 53.23 -16.75
N PRO A 42 -33.58 53.09 -16.04
CA PRO A 42 -33.78 53.71 -14.72
C PRO A 42 -32.76 53.31 -13.65
N ASP A 43 -32.14 52.13 -13.79
CA ASP A 43 -31.09 51.64 -12.89
C ASP A 43 -29.68 52.15 -13.23
N GLY A 44 -29.57 53.07 -14.21
CA GLY A 44 -28.30 53.68 -14.63
C GLY A 44 -27.46 52.85 -15.57
N GLU A 45 -27.98 51.69 -16.01
CA GLU A 45 -27.39 50.85 -17.05
C GLU A 45 -27.87 51.33 -18.45
N ALA A 46 -27.56 50.59 -19.50
CA ALA A 46 -27.96 50.91 -20.87
C ALA A 46 -28.59 49.71 -21.59
N ALA A 47 -29.80 49.86 -22.09
CA ALA A 47 -30.44 48.88 -22.95
C ALA A 47 -30.09 49.15 -24.43
N LEU A 48 -29.97 48.10 -25.23
CA LEU A 48 -29.59 48.21 -26.63
C LEU A 48 -30.78 47.93 -27.55
N GLN A 49 -30.99 48.78 -28.55
CA GLN A 49 -31.93 48.56 -29.64
C GLN A 49 -31.20 48.41 -30.96
N VAL A 50 -31.74 47.58 -31.85
CA VAL A 50 -31.43 47.61 -33.28
C VAL A 50 -32.54 48.35 -34.01
N VAL A 51 -32.18 49.37 -34.79
CA VAL A 51 -33.09 50.14 -35.61
C VAL A 51 -33.08 49.55 -37.02
N THR A 52 -34.24 49.07 -37.46
CA THR A 52 -34.46 48.58 -38.83
C THR A 52 -35.49 49.47 -39.53
N PRO A 53 -35.66 49.36 -40.86
CA PRO A 53 -36.73 50.08 -41.57
C PRO A 53 -38.14 49.77 -41.05
N GLN A 54 -38.32 48.65 -40.34
CA GLN A 54 -39.59 48.21 -39.75
C GLN A 54 -39.80 48.69 -38.30
N GLY A 55 -38.80 49.35 -37.69
CA GLY A 55 -38.86 49.86 -36.32
C GLY A 55 -37.64 49.50 -35.47
N ALA A 56 -37.66 49.93 -34.21
CA ALA A 56 -36.62 49.61 -33.23
C ALA A 56 -36.98 48.34 -32.45
N ASN A 57 -36.08 47.36 -32.43
CA ASN A 57 -36.24 46.12 -31.68
C ASN A 57 -35.24 46.06 -30.53
N TRP A 58 -35.72 45.73 -29.33
CA TRP A 58 -34.87 45.60 -28.15
C TRP A 58 -34.00 44.34 -28.22
N LEU A 59 -32.68 44.53 -28.12
CA LEU A 59 -31.70 43.46 -28.01
C LEU A 59 -31.45 43.06 -26.56
N SER A 60 -31.78 43.93 -25.60
CA SER A 60 -31.79 43.64 -24.17
C SER A 60 -33.07 44.16 -23.51
N GLU A 61 -33.29 43.75 -22.26
CA GLU A 61 -34.43 44.23 -21.48
C GLU A 61 -34.35 45.74 -21.23
N ALA A 62 -35.49 46.43 -21.35
CA ALA A 62 -35.55 47.89 -21.39
C ALA A 62 -35.45 48.59 -20.02
N GLU A 63 -35.75 47.91 -18.91
CA GLU A 63 -35.85 48.56 -17.60
C GLU A 63 -34.74 48.16 -16.62
N ARG A 64 -34.26 46.90 -16.67
CA ARG A 64 -33.27 46.34 -15.74
C ARG A 64 -32.40 45.25 -16.41
N PRO A 65 -31.63 45.58 -17.45
CA PRO A 65 -31.00 44.60 -18.32
C PRO A 65 -30.03 43.65 -17.59
N LYS A 66 -29.27 44.18 -16.63
CA LYS A 66 -28.28 43.41 -15.87
C LYS A 66 -28.89 42.38 -14.92
N GLU A 67 -29.88 42.79 -14.13
CA GLU A 67 -30.57 41.90 -13.19
C GLU A 67 -31.32 40.78 -13.94
N LYS A 68 -32.02 41.14 -15.02
CA LYS A 68 -32.75 40.16 -15.82
C LYS A 68 -31.81 39.20 -16.56
N ALA A 69 -30.65 39.65 -17.03
CA ALA A 69 -29.61 38.77 -17.57
C ALA A 69 -29.12 37.76 -16.51
N ALA A 70 -28.89 38.22 -15.27
CA ALA A 70 -28.50 37.35 -14.16
C ALA A 70 -29.57 36.31 -13.80
N ALA A 71 -30.84 36.73 -13.71
CA ALA A 71 -31.96 35.83 -13.46
C ALA A 71 -32.18 34.84 -14.63
N PHE A 72 -31.97 35.28 -15.87
CA PHE A 72 -32.07 34.43 -17.05
C PHE A 72 -30.98 33.35 -17.08
N LEU A 73 -29.75 33.72 -16.73
CA LEU A 73 -28.63 32.78 -16.73
C LEU A 73 -28.68 31.80 -15.57
N GLU A 74 -29.17 32.20 -14.40
CA GLU A 74 -29.12 31.41 -13.19
C GLU A 74 -29.56 29.93 -13.35
N PRO A 75 -30.73 29.60 -13.93
CA PRO A 75 -31.13 28.21 -14.13
C PRO A 75 -30.43 27.51 -15.32
N ARG A 76 -29.61 28.23 -16.09
CA ARG A 76 -28.93 27.73 -17.31
C ARG A 76 -27.42 27.61 -17.12
N MET A 77 -26.88 28.15 -16.04
CA MET A 77 -25.49 27.95 -15.67
C MET A 77 -25.31 26.50 -15.22
N PRO A 78 -24.24 25.83 -15.65
CA PRO A 78 -23.86 24.57 -15.03
C PRO A 78 -23.62 24.77 -13.53
N GLY A 79 -24.19 23.90 -12.71
CA GLY A 79 -24.05 23.98 -11.25
C GLY A 79 -22.65 23.57 -10.78
N PRO A 80 -22.13 24.12 -9.66
CA PRO A 80 -20.94 23.58 -9.03
C PRO A 80 -21.22 22.16 -8.52
N PRO A 81 -20.25 21.23 -8.57
CA PRO A 81 -18.84 21.40 -8.95
C PRO A 81 -18.56 21.09 -10.42
N ASP A 82 -19.58 20.99 -11.28
CA ASP A 82 -19.41 20.43 -12.61
C ASP A 82 -18.83 21.49 -13.56
N TYR A 83 -17.51 21.40 -13.77
CA TYR A 83 -16.63 22.22 -14.64
C TYR A 83 -17.01 22.16 -16.14
N LEU A 84 -18.28 22.38 -16.45
CA LEU A 84 -18.92 22.08 -17.71
C LEU A 84 -18.79 23.27 -18.66
N PRO A 85 -18.10 23.14 -19.79
CA PRO A 85 -17.91 24.28 -20.69
C PRO A 85 -19.24 24.87 -21.17
N LEU A 86 -19.31 26.20 -21.19
CA LEU A 86 -20.51 26.94 -21.56
C LEU A 86 -20.33 27.58 -22.94
N LEU A 87 -21.33 27.41 -23.80
CA LEU A 87 -21.44 28.13 -25.07
C LEU A 87 -22.58 29.13 -25.04
N LEU A 88 -22.28 30.39 -25.35
CA LEU A 88 -23.25 31.43 -25.65
C LEU A 88 -23.35 31.57 -27.17
N TYR A 89 -24.55 31.35 -27.73
CA TYR A 89 -24.84 31.71 -29.12
C TYR A 89 -25.55 33.06 -29.16
N GLY A 90 -24.92 34.04 -29.78
CA GLY A 90 -25.30 35.44 -29.74
C GLY A 90 -24.85 36.13 -28.45
N ALA A 91 -24.72 37.44 -28.51
CA ALA A 91 -24.21 38.25 -27.41
C ALA A 91 -25.20 39.33 -26.93
N ARG A 92 -26.28 39.59 -27.69
CA ARG A 92 -27.32 40.59 -27.37
C ARG A 92 -26.68 41.94 -27.00
N ALA A 93 -26.99 42.49 -25.83
CA ALA A 93 -26.33 43.67 -25.29
C ALA A 93 -25.23 43.35 -24.28
N GLY A 94 -24.90 42.08 -24.02
CA GLY A 94 -23.65 41.70 -23.33
C GLY A 94 -23.74 41.40 -21.86
N TYR A 95 -24.87 41.74 -21.24
CA TYR A 95 -25.07 41.52 -19.82
C TYR A 95 -24.97 40.04 -19.47
N GLU A 96 -25.49 39.16 -20.31
CA GLU A 96 -25.37 37.71 -20.14
C GLU A 96 -23.91 37.24 -20.28
N LEU A 97 -23.15 37.77 -21.24
CA LEU A 97 -21.74 37.41 -21.41
C LEU A 97 -20.90 37.83 -20.19
N ALA A 98 -21.06 39.07 -19.73
CA ALA A 98 -20.35 39.59 -18.56
C ALA A 98 -20.72 38.82 -17.28
N GLU A 99 -22.00 38.52 -17.09
CA GLU A 99 -22.48 37.77 -15.93
C GLU A 99 -22.03 36.29 -15.95
N ALA A 100 -22.05 35.65 -17.13
CA ALA A 100 -21.51 34.31 -17.30
C ALA A 100 -20.01 34.29 -16.93
N TYR A 101 -19.21 35.21 -17.47
CA TYR A 101 -17.78 35.30 -17.14
C TYR A 101 -17.55 35.50 -15.63
N ARG A 102 -18.27 36.41 -14.99
CA ARG A 102 -18.16 36.66 -13.53
C ARG A 102 -18.42 35.42 -12.69
N ARG A 103 -19.36 34.56 -13.12
CA ARG A 103 -19.66 33.29 -12.44
C ARG A 103 -18.62 32.21 -12.74
N LEU A 104 -18.09 32.17 -13.97
CA LEU A 104 -17.18 31.12 -14.45
C LEU A 104 -15.69 31.40 -14.21
N ARG A 105 -15.30 32.63 -13.86
CA ARG A 105 -13.89 32.98 -13.59
C ARG A 105 -13.30 32.32 -12.33
N ARG A 106 -14.07 31.51 -11.61
CA ARG A 106 -13.59 30.80 -10.41
C ARG A 106 -12.70 29.64 -10.84
N GLU A 107 -11.44 29.69 -10.40
CA GLU A 107 -10.55 28.54 -10.43
C GLU A 107 -11.01 27.54 -9.37
N THR A 108 -11.10 26.26 -9.71
CA THR A 108 -11.24 25.20 -8.71
C THR A 108 -10.35 24.04 -9.12
N GLY A 109 -9.52 23.57 -8.20
CA GLY A 109 -8.52 22.53 -8.47
C GLY A 109 -7.51 22.86 -9.57
N GLY A 110 -7.21 24.14 -9.81
CA GLY A 110 -6.25 24.56 -10.84
C GLY A 110 -6.84 24.82 -12.23
N PHE A 111 -8.10 24.48 -12.45
CA PHE A 111 -8.72 24.55 -13.77
C PHE A 111 -9.67 25.73 -13.93
N TRP A 112 -9.75 26.21 -15.15
CA TRP A 112 -10.72 27.20 -15.59
C TRP A 112 -11.80 26.57 -16.45
N GLN A 113 -13.01 27.09 -16.32
CA GLN A 113 -14.14 26.67 -17.14
C GLN A 113 -14.13 27.43 -18.46
N ALA A 114 -14.17 26.70 -19.57
CA ALA A 114 -14.21 27.32 -20.89
C ALA A 114 -15.57 28.02 -21.12
N LEU A 115 -15.50 29.27 -21.57
CA LEU A 115 -16.62 30.06 -22.04
C LEU A 115 -16.43 30.35 -23.54
N TYR A 116 -17.32 29.81 -24.35
CA TYR A 116 -17.34 30.03 -25.79
C TYR A 116 -18.42 31.05 -26.14
N LEU A 117 -18.10 32.01 -27.00
CA LEU A 117 -19.08 32.92 -27.61
C LEU A 117 -19.03 32.76 -29.12
N VAL A 118 -20.19 32.49 -29.73
CA VAL A 118 -20.37 32.53 -31.19
C VAL A 118 -21.35 33.66 -31.50
N GLU A 119 -20.85 34.75 -32.08
CA GLU A 119 -21.64 35.93 -32.45
C GLU A 119 -21.48 36.22 -33.95
N GLY A 120 -22.54 36.05 -34.73
CA GLY A 120 -22.49 36.26 -36.19
C GLY A 120 -22.38 37.73 -36.61
N SER A 121 -22.74 38.67 -35.72
CA SER A 121 -22.83 40.11 -36.01
C SER A 121 -21.69 40.91 -35.36
N PRO A 122 -20.74 41.42 -36.16
CA PRO A 122 -19.72 42.35 -35.65
C PRO A 122 -20.33 43.67 -35.16
N ASP A 123 -21.50 44.07 -35.64
CA ASP A 123 -22.20 45.28 -35.16
C ASP A 123 -22.52 45.14 -33.67
N LEU A 124 -23.09 44.00 -33.27
CA LEU A 124 -23.44 43.71 -31.89
C LEU A 124 -22.18 43.67 -31.02
N PHE A 125 -21.12 43.01 -31.49
CA PHE A 125 -19.86 42.95 -30.75
C PHE A 125 -19.18 44.32 -30.61
N ASN A 126 -19.20 45.17 -31.63
CA ASN A 126 -18.71 46.55 -31.54
C ASN A 126 -19.53 47.41 -30.58
N ALA A 127 -20.85 47.17 -30.46
CA ALA A 127 -21.67 47.83 -29.45
C ALA A 127 -21.32 47.35 -28.04
N LEU A 128 -21.06 46.05 -27.86
CA LEU A 128 -20.64 45.47 -26.58
C LEU A 128 -19.38 46.12 -26.02
N LEU A 129 -18.38 46.32 -26.89
CA LEU A 129 -17.13 47.00 -26.54
C LEU A 129 -17.33 48.46 -26.12
N ARG A 130 -18.46 49.09 -26.47
CA ARG A 130 -18.83 50.46 -26.06
C ARG A 130 -19.67 50.51 -24.79
N LEU A 131 -20.37 49.43 -24.48
CA LEU A 131 -21.30 49.35 -23.35
C LEU A 131 -20.64 48.83 -22.07
N HIS A 132 -19.69 47.91 -22.19
CA HIS A 132 -19.13 47.18 -21.05
C HIS A 132 -17.61 47.33 -20.98
N ASP A 133 -17.08 47.44 -19.76
CA ASP A 133 -15.66 47.18 -19.53
C ASP A 133 -15.43 45.67 -19.60
N LEU A 134 -14.87 45.22 -20.72
CA LEU A 134 -14.63 43.80 -21.01
C LEU A 134 -13.15 43.45 -20.92
N ARG A 135 -12.27 44.36 -20.50
CA ARG A 135 -10.82 44.16 -20.54
C ARG A 135 -10.37 42.86 -19.86
N GLU A 136 -10.89 42.58 -18.66
CA GLU A 136 -10.61 41.33 -17.92
C GLU A 136 -11.07 40.10 -18.72
N LEU A 137 -12.29 40.14 -19.28
CA LEU A 137 -12.87 39.05 -20.07
C LEU A 137 -12.11 38.81 -21.38
N LEU A 138 -11.73 39.88 -22.08
CA LEU A 138 -11.06 39.83 -23.38
C LEU A 138 -9.65 39.24 -23.26
N ALA A 139 -8.96 39.55 -22.15
CA ALA A 139 -7.64 39.02 -21.79
C ALA A 139 -7.68 37.59 -21.21
N ALA A 140 -8.86 37.09 -20.80
CA ALA A 140 -8.97 35.80 -20.14
C ALA A 140 -8.72 34.61 -21.10
N GLU A 141 -7.83 33.69 -20.71
CA GLU A 141 -7.44 32.53 -21.54
C GLU A 141 -8.54 31.47 -21.63
N ASN A 142 -9.52 31.48 -20.73
CA ASN A 142 -10.67 30.57 -20.74
C ASN A 142 -11.86 31.07 -21.56
N VAL A 143 -11.75 32.24 -22.19
CA VAL A 143 -12.82 32.81 -23.01
C VAL A 143 -12.45 32.71 -24.49
N TYR A 144 -13.25 32.01 -25.29
CA TYR A 144 -13.04 31.84 -26.72
C TYR A 144 -14.12 32.60 -27.49
N LEU A 145 -13.70 33.59 -28.29
CA LEU A 145 -14.58 34.52 -28.98
C LEU A 145 -14.51 34.24 -30.47
N PHE A 146 -15.64 33.90 -31.07
CA PHE A 146 -15.80 33.74 -32.50
C PHE A 146 -16.84 34.76 -32.95
N VAL A 147 -16.39 35.76 -33.71
CA VAL A 147 -17.22 36.91 -34.05
C VAL A 147 -17.17 37.19 -35.55
N GLY A 148 -18.33 37.43 -36.14
CA GLY A 148 -18.51 37.79 -37.53
C GLY A 148 -19.08 36.70 -38.41
N PRO A 149 -19.14 36.92 -39.73
CA PRO A 149 -19.85 36.03 -40.66
C PRO A 149 -19.33 34.59 -40.68
N GLU A 150 -18.06 34.38 -40.37
CA GLU A 150 -17.42 33.06 -40.32
C GLU A 150 -17.34 32.47 -38.89
N ALA A 151 -17.90 33.15 -37.88
CA ALA A 151 -17.77 32.77 -36.46
C ALA A 151 -18.10 31.30 -36.21
N LEU A 152 -19.20 30.81 -36.78
CA LEU A 152 -19.62 29.43 -36.58
C LEU A 152 -18.62 28.42 -37.19
N ARG A 153 -18.08 28.72 -38.37
CA ARG A 153 -17.07 27.87 -39.03
C ARG A 153 -15.74 27.92 -38.30
N GLU A 154 -15.35 29.07 -37.77
CA GLU A 154 -14.15 29.20 -36.94
C GLU A 154 -14.28 28.42 -35.63
N PHE A 155 -15.44 28.50 -34.98
CA PHE A 155 -15.77 27.70 -33.80
C PHE A 155 -15.70 26.19 -34.09
N GLU A 156 -16.33 25.73 -35.17
CA GLU A 156 -16.29 24.32 -35.60
C GLU A 156 -14.84 23.87 -35.88
N ARG A 157 -14.07 24.68 -36.62
CA ARG A 157 -12.67 24.37 -36.96
C ARG A 157 -11.77 24.37 -35.72
N PHE A 158 -11.98 25.29 -34.79
CA PHE A 158 -11.25 25.38 -33.54
C PHE A 158 -11.43 24.12 -32.70
N LEU A 159 -12.68 23.70 -32.46
CA LEU A 159 -12.93 22.48 -31.69
C LEU A 159 -12.50 21.22 -32.45
N ALA A 160 -12.64 21.15 -33.78
CA ALA A 160 -12.17 20.00 -34.55
C ALA A 160 -10.64 19.86 -34.59
N ALA A 161 -9.90 20.97 -34.47
CA ALA A 161 -8.44 20.98 -34.56
C ALA A 161 -7.73 20.53 -33.27
N ASP A 162 -8.36 20.70 -32.11
CA ASP A 162 -7.72 20.43 -30.81
C ASP A 162 -8.63 19.68 -29.83
N ASP A 163 -8.40 18.36 -29.73
CA ASP A 163 -9.18 17.46 -28.88
C ASP A 163 -8.98 17.68 -27.37
N ARG A 164 -8.04 18.54 -26.95
CA ARG A 164 -7.88 18.95 -25.54
C ARG A 164 -8.88 20.01 -25.13
N LYS A 165 -9.39 20.80 -26.08
CA LYS A 165 -10.39 21.82 -25.79
C LYS A 165 -11.73 21.15 -25.49
N PRO A 166 -12.33 21.41 -24.31
CA PRO A 166 -13.49 20.66 -23.87
C PRO A 166 -14.73 21.12 -24.64
N LEU A 167 -15.55 20.17 -25.09
CA LEU A 167 -16.78 20.49 -25.83
C LEU A 167 -17.80 21.17 -24.91
N PRO A 168 -18.54 22.19 -25.38
CA PRO A 168 -19.69 22.73 -24.67
C PRO A 168 -20.68 21.64 -24.27
N THR A 169 -21.05 21.61 -23.00
CA THR A 169 -22.09 20.72 -22.46
C THR A 169 -23.36 21.49 -22.14
N ALA A 170 -23.27 22.81 -21.98
CA ALA A 170 -24.39 23.72 -21.87
C ALA A 170 -24.36 24.75 -23.01
N VAL A 171 -25.53 25.05 -23.59
CA VAL A 171 -25.68 26.05 -24.64
C VAL A 171 -26.79 27.02 -24.27
N VAL A 172 -26.44 28.29 -24.14
CA VAL A 172 -27.39 29.39 -23.90
C VAL A 172 -27.64 30.11 -25.23
N ARG A 173 -28.91 30.20 -25.59
CA ARG A 173 -29.37 30.80 -26.84
C ARG A 173 -29.78 32.23 -26.58
N LEU A 174 -29.00 33.19 -27.09
CA LEU A 174 -29.24 34.63 -26.98
C LEU A 174 -29.57 35.26 -28.34
N GLY A 175 -29.08 34.67 -29.44
CA GLY A 175 -29.37 35.08 -30.81
C GLY A 175 -30.65 34.47 -31.39
N ASP A 176 -30.77 34.53 -32.72
CA ASP A 176 -31.90 34.00 -33.46
C ASP A 176 -31.99 32.45 -33.40
N ALA A 177 -33.21 31.92 -33.56
CA ALA A 177 -33.44 30.49 -33.46
C ALA A 177 -32.73 29.67 -34.55
N ALA A 178 -32.59 30.21 -35.76
CA ALA A 178 -32.00 29.49 -36.89
C ALA A 178 -30.50 29.29 -36.69
N GLY A 179 -29.77 30.35 -36.35
CA GLY A 179 -28.33 30.25 -36.10
C GLY A 179 -28.01 29.52 -34.78
N ALA A 180 -28.89 29.58 -33.77
CA ALA A 180 -28.75 28.73 -32.58
C ALA A 180 -28.84 27.24 -32.95
N GLN A 181 -29.78 26.88 -33.84
CA GLN A 181 -29.92 25.52 -34.35
C GLN A 181 -28.70 25.09 -35.19
N GLN A 182 -28.19 25.97 -36.06
CA GLN A 182 -26.97 25.70 -36.82
C GLN A 182 -25.74 25.51 -35.91
N THR A 183 -25.67 26.27 -34.83
CA THR A 183 -24.60 26.15 -33.82
C THR A 183 -24.64 24.79 -33.13
N LEU A 184 -25.82 24.33 -32.72
CA LEU A 184 -26.01 23.00 -32.16
C LEU A 184 -25.65 21.90 -33.16
N GLN A 185 -26.05 22.03 -34.43
CA GLN A 185 -25.68 21.09 -35.49
C GLN A 185 -24.16 21.04 -35.71
N SER A 186 -23.47 22.17 -35.62
CA SER A 186 -22.02 22.24 -35.76
C SER A 186 -21.31 21.56 -34.59
N LEU A 187 -21.78 21.78 -33.36
CA LEU A 187 -21.30 21.06 -32.18
C LEU A 187 -21.53 19.54 -32.30
N GLN A 188 -22.69 19.11 -32.82
CA GLN A 188 -22.99 17.71 -33.09
C GLN A 188 -22.03 17.11 -34.13
N ARG A 189 -21.70 17.83 -35.21
CA ARG A 189 -20.71 17.39 -36.22
C ARG A 189 -19.32 17.21 -35.62
N VAL A 190 -18.83 18.18 -34.84
CA VAL A 190 -17.54 18.07 -34.16
C VAL A 190 -17.54 16.89 -33.18
N THR A 191 -18.62 16.71 -32.42
CA THR A 191 -18.78 15.60 -31.48
C THR A 191 -18.71 14.25 -32.22
N ALA A 192 -19.46 14.10 -33.31
CA ALA A 192 -19.44 12.90 -34.14
C ALA A 192 -18.05 12.62 -34.73
N PHE A 193 -17.38 13.67 -35.23
CA PHE A 193 -16.01 13.58 -35.74
C PHE A 193 -15.02 13.09 -34.67
N ARG A 194 -15.07 13.65 -33.45
CA ARG A 194 -14.21 13.23 -32.33
C ARG A 194 -14.50 11.80 -31.88
N ILE A 195 -15.77 11.38 -31.86
CA ILE A 195 -16.17 9.99 -31.55
C ILE A 195 -15.59 9.04 -32.59
N GLU A 196 -15.75 9.33 -33.88
CA GLU A 196 -15.21 8.49 -34.95
C GLU A 196 -13.69 8.38 -34.88
N LYS A 197 -13.00 9.50 -34.69
CA LYS A 197 -11.55 9.55 -34.49
C LYS A 197 -11.11 8.69 -33.30
N THR A 198 -11.81 8.82 -32.17
CA THR A 198 -11.56 8.03 -30.95
C THR A 198 -11.73 6.54 -31.21
N ASN A 199 -12.79 6.13 -31.90
CA ASN A 199 -13.05 4.72 -32.22
C ASN A 199 -11.96 4.14 -33.12
N ARG A 200 -11.50 4.89 -34.13
CA ARG A 200 -10.39 4.48 -35.01
C ARG A 200 -9.08 4.31 -34.23
N LEU A 201 -8.76 5.26 -33.34
CA LEU A 201 -7.58 5.19 -32.48
C LEU A 201 -7.66 4.00 -31.52
N ARG A 202 -8.80 3.80 -30.87
CA ARG A 202 -9.05 2.65 -29.99
C ARG A 202 -8.83 1.33 -30.71
N ALA A 203 -9.39 1.18 -31.91
CA ALA A 203 -9.23 -0.04 -32.71
C ALA A 203 -7.74 -0.31 -33.02
N ARG A 204 -6.98 0.71 -33.42
CA ARG A 204 -5.52 0.61 -33.67
C ARG A 204 -4.72 0.26 -32.42
N VAL A 205 -4.99 0.96 -31.32
CA VAL A 205 -4.33 0.73 -30.03
C VAL A 205 -4.59 -0.69 -29.54
N ASN A 206 -5.86 -1.13 -29.56
CA ASN A 206 -6.22 -2.48 -29.16
C ASN A 206 -5.62 -3.53 -30.10
N HIS A 207 -5.61 -3.30 -31.41
CA HIS A 207 -4.97 -4.21 -32.36
C HIS A 207 -3.48 -4.41 -32.05
N TYR A 208 -2.75 -3.32 -31.79
CA TYR A 208 -1.34 -3.38 -31.41
C TYR A 208 -1.12 -4.20 -30.13
N TYR A 209 -1.80 -3.88 -29.03
CA TYR A 209 -1.56 -4.57 -27.74
C TYR A 209 -2.11 -6.00 -27.70
N ASN A 210 -3.18 -6.30 -28.45
CA ASN A 210 -3.66 -7.66 -28.58
C ASN A 210 -2.69 -8.56 -29.36
N GLY A 211 -1.83 -7.97 -30.19
CA GLY A 211 -0.77 -8.68 -30.92
C GLY A 211 0.49 -8.99 -30.09
N LEU A 212 0.65 -8.41 -28.91
CA LEU A 212 1.83 -8.66 -28.07
C LEU A 212 1.70 -9.98 -27.30
N THR A 213 2.78 -10.75 -27.31
CA THR A 213 2.96 -12.00 -26.57
C THR A 213 3.52 -11.76 -25.18
N LEU A 214 3.48 -12.76 -24.30
CA LEU A 214 4.16 -12.68 -23.00
C LEU A 214 5.68 -12.52 -23.15
N ASP A 215 6.27 -13.02 -24.23
CA ASP A 215 7.69 -12.84 -24.51
C ASP A 215 8.03 -11.39 -24.86
N ASP A 216 7.15 -10.70 -25.59
CA ASP A 216 7.30 -9.26 -25.83
C ASP A 216 7.26 -8.47 -24.52
N TRP A 217 6.37 -8.84 -23.60
CA TRP A 217 6.31 -8.22 -22.26
C TRP A 217 7.56 -8.53 -21.43
N LEU A 218 8.01 -9.78 -21.40
CA LEU A 218 9.24 -10.15 -20.71
C LEU A 218 10.47 -9.45 -21.29
N ALA A 219 10.54 -9.27 -22.60
CA ALA A 219 11.58 -8.49 -23.25
C ALA A 219 11.51 -7.01 -22.83
N ALA A 220 10.30 -6.43 -22.83
CA ALA A 220 10.07 -5.04 -22.45
C ALA A 220 10.45 -4.73 -20.99
N PHE A 221 10.24 -5.65 -20.05
CA PHE A 221 10.69 -5.52 -18.65
C PHE A 221 12.11 -6.09 -18.41
N GLY A 222 12.91 -6.26 -19.46
CA GLY A 222 14.34 -6.61 -19.36
C GLY A 222 15.22 -5.47 -18.85
N LYS A 223 16.36 -5.82 -18.25
CA LYS A 223 17.38 -4.82 -17.91
C LYS A 223 17.90 -4.18 -19.19
N GLY A 224 17.87 -2.84 -19.26
CA GLY A 224 18.32 -2.09 -20.45
C GLY A 224 17.41 -2.22 -21.68
N SER A 225 16.17 -2.68 -21.52
CA SER A 225 15.22 -2.90 -22.62
C SER A 225 14.71 -1.64 -23.32
N GLY A 226 14.95 -0.45 -22.75
CA GLY A 226 14.28 0.77 -23.22
C GLY A 226 12.77 0.76 -23.00
N LEU A 227 12.29 0.20 -21.87
CA LEU A 227 10.87 0.23 -21.47
C LEU A 227 10.28 1.65 -21.66
N ARG A 228 9.04 1.75 -22.15
CA ARG A 228 8.34 3.02 -22.35
C ARG A 228 7.25 3.18 -21.31
N ALA A 229 7.39 4.12 -20.38
CA ALA A 229 6.42 4.42 -19.33
C ALA A 229 5.64 5.69 -19.66
N LEU A 230 4.31 5.58 -19.81
CA LEU A 230 3.42 6.72 -19.94
C LEU A 230 2.90 7.10 -18.55
N LEU A 231 3.24 8.30 -18.09
CA LEU A 231 2.84 8.82 -16.79
C LEU A 231 1.72 9.84 -16.98
N ILE A 232 0.56 9.59 -16.39
CA ILE A 232 -0.58 10.52 -16.44
C ILE A 232 -0.46 11.48 -15.26
N SER A 233 -0.44 12.78 -15.56
CA SER A 233 -0.19 13.83 -14.57
C SER A 233 -1.19 14.95 -14.69
N ASN A 234 -1.36 15.69 -13.59
CA ASN A 234 -2.10 16.95 -13.55
C ASN A 234 -1.10 18.08 -13.26
N ARG A 235 -0.93 18.99 -14.23
CA ARG A 235 0.02 20.11 -14.15
C ARG A 235 -0.27 21.08 -12.99
N PHE A 236 -1.51 21.11 -12.51
CA PHE A 236 -1.96 22.02 -11.46
C PHE A 236 -1.99 21.36 -10.07
N SER A 237 -1.64 20.08 -9.98
CA SER A 237 -1.50 19.41 -8.68
C SER A 237 -0.30 19.95 -7.90
N PHE A 238 -0.40 20.10 -6.59
CA PHE A 238 0.76 20.54 -5.77
C PHE A 238 1.81 19.44 -5.55
N PHE A 239 1.50 18.19 -5.91
CA PHE A 239 2.35 17.04 -5.60
C PHE A 239 2.48 16.07 -6.79
N VAL A 240 1.37 15.65 -7.41
CA VAL A 240 1.37 14.64 -8.50
C VAL A 240 2.30 15.02 -9.66
N GLN A 241 2.38 16.30 -10.03
CA GLN A 241 3.29 16.78 -11.09
C GLN A 241 4.77 16.53 -10.76
N TYR A 242 5.17 16.76 -9.50
CA TYR A 242 6.55 16.59 -9.06
C TYR A 242 6.88 15.10 -8.91
N ALA A 243 5.95 14.31 -8.36
CA ALA A 243 6.11 12.87 -8.28
C ALA A 243 6.29 12.25 -9.69
N ASN A 244 5.46 12.61 -10.67
CA ASN A 244 5.60 12.11 -12.04
C ASN A 244 6.87 12.58 -12.74
N ARG A 245 7.33 13.82 -12.50
CA ARG A 245 8.65 14.29 -12.95
C ARG A 245 9.76 13.39 -12.41
N ASP A 246 9.72 13.08 -11.12
CA ASP A 246 10.77 12.31 -10.45
C ASP A 246 10.74 10.83 -10.85
N ILE A 247 9.54 10.27 -11.07
CA ILE A 247 9.35 8.95 -11.66
C ILE A 247 9.92 8.90 -13.09
N ALA A 248 9.67 9.91 -13.92
CA ALA A 248 10.21 9.97 -15.28
C ALA A 248 11.75 9.96 -15.26
N GLN A 249 12.36 10.81 -14.42
CA GLN A 249 13.81 10.84 -14.25
C GLN A 249 14.38 9.51 -13.74
N ALA A 250 13.67 8.84 -12.82
CA ALA A 250 14.05 7.52 -12.35
C ALA A 250 14.00 6.46 -13.46
N CYS A 251 12.93 6.43 -14.26
CA CYS A 251 12.84 5.58 -15.44
C CYS A 251 14.03 5.82 -16.39
N GLU A 252 14.32 7.08 -16.72
CA GLU A 252 15.44 7.46 -17.58
C GLU A 252 16.79 7.03 -17.02
N SER A 253 17.02 7.20 -15.71
CA SER A 253 18.24 6.77 -15.03
C SER A 253 18.46 5.24 -15.06
N LEU A 254 17.37 4.47 -15.19
CA LEU A 254 17.39 3.02 -15.32
C LEU A 254 17.52 2.55 -16.79
N GLY A 255 17.66 3.48 -17.75
CA GLY A 255 17.77 3.19 -19.18
C GLY A 255 16.42 2.97 -19.87
N HIS A 256 15.35 3.52 -19.32
CA HIS A 256 14.00 3.48 -19.89
C HIS A 256 13.60 4.84 -20.47
N GLN A 257 12.50 4.89 -21.20
CA GLN A 257 11.89 6.11 -21.72
C GLN A 257 10.64 6.43 -20.90
N ALA A 258 10.44 7.71 -20.58
CA ALA A 258 9.22 8.18 -19.95
C ALA A 258 8.57 9.28 -20.79
N LEU A 259 7.24 9.27 -20.83
CA LEU A 259 6.44 10.36 -21.38
C LEU A 259 5.44 10.79 -20.31
N ILE A 260 5.54 12.05 -19.87
CA ILE A 260 4.51 12.65 -19.02
C ILE A 260 3.42 13.22 -19.94
N LEU A 261 2.20 12.75 -19.76
CA LEU A 261 1.03 13.34 -20.39
C LEU A 261 0.35 14.24 -19.35
N GLU A 262 0.45 15.54 -19.58
CA GLU A 262 -0.14 16.58 -18.73
C GLU A 262 -0.91 17.63 -19.56
N GLU A 263 -1.69 18.49 -18.91
CA GLU A 263 -2.40 19.59 -19.55
C GLU A 263 -1.41 20.69 -20.01
N ARG A 264 -1.70 21.36 -21.13
CA ARG A 264 -0.85 22.47 -21.61
C ARG A 264 -1.22 23.80 -20.93
N ASP A 265 -2.49 23.99 -20.64
CA ASP A 265 -3.07 25.19 -20.03
C ASP A 265 -4.22 24.83 -19.08
N ARG A 266 -4.76 25.84 -18.38
CA ARG A 266 -5.78 25.67 -17.32
C ARG A 266 -7.16 25.23 -17.83
N VAL A 267 -7.36 25.22 -19.14
CA VAL A 267 -8.66 24.93 -19.78
C VAL A 267 -8.66 23.58 -20.47
N ASP A 268 -7.48 23.09 -20.85
CA ASP A 268 -7.26 21.78 -21.45
C ASP A 268 -7.77 20.65 -20.53
N ARG A 269 -8.32 19.61 -21.16
CA ARG A 269 -8.76 18.37 -20.49
C ARG A 269 -8.19 17.15 -21.21
N PHE A 270 -7.94 16.08 -20.47
CA PHE A 270 -7.64 14.77 -21.07
C PHE A 270 -8.92 14.14 -21.63
N SER A 271 -9.21 14.40 -22.89
CA SER A 271 -10.17 13.59 -23.61
C SER A 271 -9.58 12.20 -23.88
N THR A 272 -10.46 11.20 -23.98
CA THR A 272 -10.12 9.84 -24.41
C THR A 272 -9.30 9.86 -25.70
N THR A 273 -9.62 10.77 -26.63
CA THR A 273 -8.92 10.93 -27.90
C THR A 273 -7.45 11.28 -27.69
N VAL A 274 -7.15 12.32 -26.91
CA VAL A 274 -5.78 12.79 -26.64
C VAL A 274 -4.94 11.71 -25.98
N LEU A 275 -5.52 10.98 -25.03
CA LEU A 275 -4.85 9.88 -24.37
C LEU A 275 -4.55 8.73 -25.33
N LEU A 276 -5.52 8.32 -26.16
CA LEU A 276 -5.32 7.27 -27.15
C LEU A 276 -4.32 7.67 -28.24
N GLU A 277 -4.25 8.95 -28.63
CA GLU A 277 -3.20 9.46 -29.53
C GLU A 277 -1.81 9.34 -28.89
N ALA A 278 -1.68 9.69 -27.62
CA ALA A 278 -0.41 9.55 -26.90
C ALA A 278 0.00 8.07 -26.80
N ILE A 279 -0.94 7.19 -26.43
CA ILE A 279 -0.71 5.74 -26.35
C ILE A 279 -0.36 5.17 -27.73
N ASP A 280 -1.06 5.59 -28.78
CA ASP A 280 -0.79 5.08 -30.13
C ASP A 280 0.57 5.53 -30.67
N ARG A 281 0.97 6.77 -30.42
CA ARG A 281 2.27 7.31 -30.84
C ARG A 281 3.43 6.72 -30.02
N PHE A 282 3.28 6.67 -28.70
CA PHE A 282 4.35 6.30 -27.78
C PHE A 282 4.45 4.79 -27.54
N LYS A 283 3.36 4.04 -27.75
CA LYS A 283 3.26 2.59 -27.52
C LYS A 283 3.80 2.19 -26.12
N PRO A 284 3.31 2.76 -25.01
CA PRO A 284 3.84 2.45 -23.68
C PRO A 284 3.80 0.95 -23.34
N HIS A 285 4.84 0.46 -22.68
CA HIS A 285 4.80 -0.85 -22.04
C HIS A 285 4.23 -0.79 -20.62
N LEU A 286 4.10 0.41 -20.06
CA LEU A 286 3.53 0.66 -18.74
C LEU A 286 2.74 1.98 -18.79
N ILE A 287 1.54 1.97 -18.24
CA ILE A 287 0.77 3.18 -17.95
C ILE A 287 0.76 3.36 -16.43
N HIS A 288 1.10 4.55 -15.96
CA HIS A 288 1.13 4.90 -14.55
C HIS A 288 0.24 6.10 -14.28
N HIS A 289 -0.58 6.01 -13.22
CA HIS A 289 -1.52 7.07 -12.84
C HIS A 289 -1.63 7.13 -11.31
N ILE A 290 -1.30 8.28 -10.73
CA ILE A 290 -1.39 8.46 -9.27
C ILE A 290 -2.87 8.60 -8.87
N ASP A 291 -3.27 7.86 -7.82
CA ASP A 291 -4.59 7.88 -7.18
C ASP A 291 -5.81 7.56 -8.08
N HIS A 292 -5.54 7.01 -9.27
CA HIS A 292 -6.55 6.66 -10.26
C HIS A 292 -6.33 5.26 -10.80
N VAL A 293 -7.40 4.47 -10.83
CA VAL A 293 -7.39 3.08 -11.32
C VAL A 293 -8.10 2.98 -12.67
N ARG A 294 -7.69 2.02 -13.51
CA ARG A 294 -8.17 1.90 -14.89
C ARG A 294 -9.68 1.89 -15.03
N TRP A 295 -10.38 1.16 -14.15
CA TRP A 295 -11.83 0.96 -14.27
C TRP A 295 -12.65 2.24 -13.99
N GLU A 296 -12.05 3.29 -13.45
CA GLU A 296 -12.73 4.60 -13.33
C GLU A 296 -13.04 5.18 -14.72
N THR A 297 -12.21 4.85 -15.71
CA THR A 297 -12.39 5.24 -17.11
C THR A 297 -11.91 4.11 -18.04
N PRO A 298 -12.63 2.98 -18.11
CA PRO A 298 -12.13 1.79 -18.80
C PRO A 298 -11.94 2.03 -20.30
N ASP A 299 -12.76 2.92 -20.87
CA ASP A 299 -12.66 3.33 -22.26
C ASP A 299 -11.43 4.20 -22.55
N ASN A 300 -10.70 4.69 -21.54
CA ASN A 300 -9.54 5.53 -21.77
C ASN A 300 -8.27 4.73 -22.09
N TYR A 301 -8.22 3.45 -21.72
CA TYR A 301 -6.99 2.68 -21.75
C TYR A 301 -7.17 1.34 -22.48
N PRO A 302 -6.12 0.83 -23.17
CA PRO A 302 -6.12 -0.54 -23.67
C PRO A 302 -6.22 -1.54 -22.52
N ALA A 303 -6.93 -2.66 -22.70
CA ALA A 303 -7.11 -3.67 -21.65
C ALA A 303 -5.83 -4.49 -21.35
N ARG A 304 -4.95 -4.70 -22.34
CA ARG A 304 -3.76 -5.57 -22.22
C ARG A 304 -2.45 -4.78 -22.15
N VAL A 305 -2.42 -3.76 -21.29
CA VAL A 305 -1.20 -3.02 -20.94
C VAL A 305 -1.10 -2.97 -19.41
N PRO A 306 0.08 -3.20 -18.82
CA PRO A 306 0.29 -2.98 -17.40
C PRO A 306 -0.16 -1.57 -17.00
N PHE A 307 -1.08 -1.49 -16.05
CA PHE A 307 -1.56 -0.24 -15.48
C PHE A 307 -1.21 -0.23 -14.00
N VAL A 308 -0.33 0.68 -13.58
CA VAL A 308 0.09 0.82 -12.19
C VAL A 308 -0.54 2.07 -11.62
N ALA A 309 -1.39 1.91 -10.60
CA ALA A 309 -1.90 3.03 -9.82
C ALA A 309 -1.07 3.20 -8.53
N SER A 310 -0.45 4.37 -8.37
CA SER A 310 0.19 4.72 -7.09
C SER A 310 -0.85 5.32 -6.16
N VAL A 311 -1.21 4.60 -5.10
CA VAL A 311 -2.11 5.05 -4.04
C VAL A 311 -1.29 5.78 -2.99
N LEU A 312 -1.34 7.11 -3.03
CA LEU A 312 -0.61 7.99 -2.13
C LEU A 312 -1.53 8.66 -1.12
N ASP A 313 -2.80 8.81 -1.47
CA ASP A 313 -3.84 9.37 -0.61
C ASP A 313 -4.78 8.30 -0.02
N TYR A 314 -5.56 8.71 0.98
CA TYR A 314 -6.67 7.92 1.47
C TYR A 314 -7.82 7.94 0.46
N LEU A 315 -8.10 6.78 -0.16
CA LEU A 315 -9.10 6.64 -1.21
C LEU A 315 -10.23 5.68 -0.79
N PRO A 316 -11.24 6.13 -0.03
CA PRO A 316 -12.35 5.28 0.42
C PRO A 316 -13.03 4.47 -0.69
N ARG A 317 -13.11 5.05 -1.89
CA ARG A 317 -13.71 4.40 -3.07
C ARG A 317 -12.96 3.16 -3.54
N LEU A 318 -11.69 3.01 -3.16
CA LEU A 318 -10.85 1.85 -3.46
C LEU A 318 -10.76 0.88 -2.28
N GLU A 319 -11.05 1.33 -1.06
CA GLU A 319 -11.00 0.51 0.17
C GLU A 319 -12.26 -0.35 0.38
N ASN A 320 -12.60 -1.19 -0.61
CA ASN A 320 -13.73 -2.11 -0.54
C ASN A 320 -13.58 -3.29 -1.53
N GLU A 321 -14.33 -4.37 -1.28
CA GLU A 321 -14.32 -5.59 -2.10
C GLU A 321 -14.78 -5.35 -3.54
N ALA A 322 -15.81 -4.53 -3.74
CA ALA A 322 -16.33 -4.24 -5.09
C ALA A 322 -15.28 -3.54 -5.98
N ALA A 323 -14.40 -2.71 -5.41
CA ALA A 323 -13.30 -2.11 -6.13
C ALA A 323 -12.21 -3.13 -6.46
N ALA A 324 -11.90 -4.06 -5.54
CA ALA A 324 -10.94 -5.14 -5.75
C ALA A 324 -11.36 -6.07 -6.91
N GLU A 325 -12.64 -6.42 -6.99
CA GLU A 325 -13.19 -7.29 -8.04
C GLU A 325 -13.06 -6.72 -9.46
N ARG A 326 -13.00 -5.39 -9.58
CA ARG A 326 -12.87 -4.68 -10.86
C ARG A 326 -11.45 -4.67 -11.39
N LEU A 327 -10.44 -5.00 -10.58
CA LEU A 327 -9.06 -5.10 -11.07
C LEU A 327 -8.88 -6.34 -11.94
N THR A 328 -8.28 -6.14 -13.10
CA THR A 328 -7.85 -7.23 -13.98
C THR A 328 -6.44 -7.69 -13.61
N GLU A 329 -5.99 -8.76 -14.26
CA GLU A 329 -4.62 -9.25 -14.18
C GLU A 329 -3.56 -8.28 -14.74
N TRP A 330 -3.98 -7.19 -15.38
CA TRP A 330 -3.11 -6.14 -15.93
C TRP A 330 -3.07 -4.90 -15.04
N ASP A 331 -3.78 -4.90 -13.92
CA ASP A 331 -3.87 -3.78 -12.99
C ASP A 331 -3.08 -4.07 -11.72
N TYR A 332 -2.23 -3.13 -11.34
CA TYR A 332 -1.35 -3.20 -10.18
C TYR A 332 -1.52 -1.94 -9.35
N LEU A 333 -1.46 -2.10 -8.03
CA LEU A 333 -1.50 -1.00 -7.09
C LEU A 333 -0.17 -0.92 -6.35
N THR A 334 0.35 0.28 -6.18
CA THR A 334 1.59 0.54 -5.45
C THR A 334 1.38 1.68 -4.45
N GLY A 335 2.25 1.83 -3.45
CA GLY A 335 2.08 2.84 -2.39
C GLY A 335 1.62 2.23 -1.07
N TYR A 336 0.67 2.89 -0.39
CA TYR A 336 0.17 2.48 0.94
C TYR A 336 -0.85 1.34 0.88
N VAL A 337 -0.48 0.24 0.22
CA VAL A 337 -1.40 -0.85 -0.13
C VAL A 337 -1.25 -2.11 0.73
N SER A 338 -0.37 -2.09 1.73
CA SER A 338 -0.03 -3.29 2.52
C SER A 338 -1.20 -3.91 3.29
N TYR A 339 -2.18 -3.12 3.71
CA TYR A 339 -3.37 -3.59 4.42
C TYR A 339 -4.55 -3.93 3.51
N TRP A 340 -4.42 -3.70 2.20
CA TRP A 340 -5.53 -3.87 1.25
C TRP A 340 -5.95 -5.33 0.97
N PRO A 341 -5.16 -6.39 1.27
CA PRO A 341 -5.68 -7.75 1.19
C PRO A 341 -6.96 -7.97 2.01
N ARG A 342 -7.19 -7.17 3.07
CA ARG A 342 -8.43 -7.21 3.87
C ARG A 342 -9.70 -6.89 3.07
N PHE A 343 -9.56 -6.24 1.92
CA PHE A 343 -10.65 -5.89 1.00
C PHE A 343 -10.70 -6.83 -0.21
N GLY A 344 -10.02 -7.98 -0.19
CA GLY A 344 -10.04 -8.95 -1.29
C GLY A 344 -9.12 -8.62 -2.46
N TYR A 345 -8.24 -7.62 -2.34
CA TYR A 345 -7.18 -7.39 -3.33
C TYR A 345 -6.18 -8.55 -3.35
N ALA A 346 -5.87 -9.03 -4.55
CA ALA A 346 -4.90 -10.10 -4.74
C ALA A 346 -3.48 -9.62 -4.37
N PRO A 347 -2.78 -10.26 -3.40
CA PRO A 347 -1.49 -9.79 -2.90
C PRO A 347 -0.43 -9.60 -3.98
N GLU A 348 -0.42 -10.42 -5.02
CA GLU A 348 0.51 -10.34 -6.14
C GLU A 348 0.31 -9.08 -7.02
N ARG A 349 -0.80 -8.36 -6.85
CA ARG A 349 -1.09 -7.09 -7.52
C ARG A 349 -0.78 -5.87 -6.66
N LEU A 350 -0.45 -6.09 -5.39
CA LEU A 350 -0.14 -5.05 -4.42
C LEU A 350 1.37 -4.96 -4.26
N ILE A 351 1.91 -3.77 -4.46
CA ILE A 351 3.34 -3.51 -4.43
C ILE A 351 3.57 -2.43 -3.37
N PRO A 352 3.75 -2.81 -2.09
CA PRO A 352 4.02 -1.83 -1.05
C PRO A 352 5.24 -1.00 -1.40
N GLN A 353 5.06 0.32 -1.39
CA GLN A 353 6.10 1.26 -1.78
C GLN A 353 6.32 2.23 -0.64
N ALA A 354 7.59 2.42 -0.29
CA ALA A 354 7.97 3.42 0.68
C ALA A 354 7.80 4.83 0.08
N PRO A 355 7.68 5.87 0.92
CA PRO A 355 7.96 7.24 0.51
C PRO A 355 9.27 7.32 -0.28
N MET A 356 9.34 8.24 -1.23
CA MET A 356 10.48 8.32 -2.15
C MET A 356 11.11 9.69 -2.16
N THR A 357 12.37 9.74 -2.56
CA THR A 357 13.11 10.98 -2.79
C THR A 357 13.79 10.98 -4.14
N ASN A 358 13.90 12.18 -4.73
CA ASN A 358 14.75 12.45 -5.88
C ASN A 358 16.11 12.94 -5.40
N GLU A 359 17.08 12.03 -5.35
CA GLU A 359 18.45 12.28 -4.91
C GLU A 359 19.22 13.28 -5.79
N ARG A 360 18.71 13.58 -6.99
CA ARG A 360 19.27 14.62 -7.83
C ARG A 360 18.88 15.99 -7.30
N ILE A 361 17.67 16.17 -6.78
CA ILE A 361 17.24 17.46 -6.23
C ILE A 361 17.65 17.57 -4.77
N PHE A 362 17.33 16.54 -3.98
CA PHE A 362 17.62 16.49 -2.56
C PHE A 362 18.99 15.89 -2.32
N ARG A 363 19.97 16.79 -2.22
CA ARG A 363 21.39 16.46 -2.05
C ARG A 363 22.07 17.52 -1.18
N PRO A 364 23.19 17.17 -0.52
CA PRO A 364 24.04 18.16 0.12
C PRO A 364 24.47 19.22 -0.90
N VAL A 365 24.34 20.49 -0.52
CA VAL A 365 24.75 21.62 -1.37
C VAL A 365 25.57 22.63 -0.59
N GLU A 366 26.54 23.25 -1.26
CA GLU A 366 27.23 24.41 -0.72
C GLU A 366 26.37 25.65 -0.84
N LEU A 367 26.01 26.24 0.30
CA LEU A 367 25.19 27.44 0.34
C LEU A 367 26.03 28.70 0.14
N THR A 368 25.59 29.54 -0.80
CA THR A 368 26.10 30.91 -0.96
C THR A 368 25.82 31.76 0.29
N ALA A 369 26.56 32.86 0.46
CA ALA A 369 26.33 33.79 1.57
C ALA A 369 24.89 34.34 1.60
N GLU A 370 24.29 34.58 0.42
CA GLU A 370 22.91 35.00 0.30
C GLU A 370 21.93 33.90 0.73
N GLN A 371 22.12 32.66 0.27
CA GLN A 371 21.27 31.54 0.67
C GLN A 371 21.38 31.26 2.18
N ARG A 372 22.57 31.33 2.78
CA ARG A 372 22.76 31.22 4.23
C ARG A 372 22.01 32.31 4.99
N ARG A 373 22.08 33.55 4.52
CA ARG A 373 21.32 34.67 5.12
C ARG A 373 19.81 34.45 4.99
N ARG A 374 19.34 34.06 3.80
CA ARG A 374 17.91 33.88 3.50
C ARG A 374 17.29 32.69 4.22
N TYR A 375 17.98 31.55 4.28
CA TYR A 375 17.39 30.28 4.75
C TYR A 375 17.97 29.76 6.07
N GLY A 376 19.18 30.17 6.45
CA GLY A 376 19.87 29.64 7.63
C GLY A 376 19.18 30.01 8.94
N CYS A 377 18.96 29.02 9.80
CA CYS A 377 18.34 29.17 11.11
C CYS A 377 18.70 28.02 12.06
N GLU A 378 18.36 28.14 13.33
CA GLU A 378 18.53 27.05 14.30
C GLU A 378 17.54 25.92 14.02
N VAL A 379 16.26 26.26 13.83
CA VAL A 379 15.19 25.28 13.63
C VAL A 379 14.26 25.70 12.50
N SER A 380 14.00 24.79 11.55
CA SER A 380 12.97 25.02 10.52
C SER A 380 11.88 23.97 10.52
N TYR A 381 10.67 24.40 10.15
CA TYR A 381 9.53 23.54 9.88
C TYR A 381 8.82 23.95 8.58
N ILE A 382 8.45 22.96 7.77
CA ILE A 382 7.76 23.18 6.49
C ILE A 382 6.42 22.45 6.51
N SER A 383 5.31 23.20 6.45
CA SER A 383 3.94 22.68 6.43
C SER A 383 2.93 23.75 6.02
N ASN A 384 1.84 23.35 5.37
CA ASN A 384 0.70 24.23 5.10
C ASN A 384 -0.37 24.18 6.20
N ILE A 385 -0.14 23.43 7.29
CA ILE A 385 -1.04 23.36 8.44
C ILE A 385 -0.73 24.55 9.38
N SER A 386 -1.08 25.75 8.94
CA SER A 386 -0.68 27.03 9.53
C SER A 386 -1.81 27.77 10.23
N TRP A 387 -3.06 27.32 10.11
CA TRP A 387 -4.18 27.93 10.81
C TRP A 387 -4.35 27.36 12.21
N PRO A 388 -4.80 28.18 13.18
CA PRO A 388 -5.06 27.70 14.51
C PRO A 388 -6.17 26.62 14.49
N PRO A 389 -6.17 25.66 15.43
CA PRO A 389 -7.12 24.54 15.45
C PRO A 389 -8.60 24.94 15.33
N GLU A 390 -8.95 26.09 15.90
CA GLU A 390 -10.30 26.68 15.87
C GLU A 390 -10.78 26.93 14.44
N ARG A 391 -9.91 27.42 13.56
CA ARG A 391 -10.26 27.71 12.16
C ARG A 391 -10.52 26.43 11.37
N TYR A 392 -9.75 25.37 11.59
CA TYR A 392 -10.03 24.06 10.97
C TYR A 392 -11.36 23.46 11.46
N ALA A 393 -11.68 23.64 12.76
CA ALA A 393 -12.98 23.22 13.28
C ALA A 393 -14.12 24.03 12.64
N GLU A 394 -13.96 25.35 12.48
CA GLU A 394 -14.94 26.22 11.80
C GLU A 394 -15.18 25.80 10.35
N GLU A 395 -14.13 25.42 9.61
CA GLU A 395 -14.24 24.90 8.24
C GLU A 395 -15.00 23.57 8.19
N SER A 396 -14.66 22.62 9.07
CA SER A 396 -15.39 21.36 9.19
C SER A 396 -16.89 21.59 9.49
N ILE A 397 -17.21 22.55 10.35
CA ILE A 397 -18.60 22.94 10.65
C ILE A 397 -19.27 23.58 9.42
N ALA A 398 -18.57 24.45 8.70
CA ALA A 398 -19.12 25.16 7.53
C ALA A 398 -19.39 24.23 6.33
N GLU A 399 -18.59 23.17 6.19
CA GLU A 399 -18.68 22.18 5.12
C GLU A 399 -19.63 21.02 5.46
N ALA A 400 -19.36 20.30 6.55
CA ALA A 400 -20.06 19.06 6.89
C ALA A 400 -21.23 19.28 7.86
N GLY A 401 -21.17 20.35 8.67
CA GLY A 401 -22.18 20.69 9.69
C GLY A 401 -23.20 21.75 9.27
N ARG A 402 -23.26 22.13 7.98
CA ARG A 402 -24.09 23.25 7.53
C ARG A 402 -25.57 23.03 7.88
N GLY A 403 -26.07 23.83 8.82
CA GLY A 403 -27.45 23.78 9.27
C GLY A 403 -27.75 22.73 10.36
N ASP A 404 -26.76 21.95 10.81
CA ASP A 404 -26.91 20.99 11.90
C ASP A 404 -26.33 21.56 13.22
N PRO A 405 -27.19 22.00 14.17
CA PRO A 405 -26.73 22.53 15.45
C PRO A 405 -26.08 21.47 16.35
N HIS A 406 -26.43 20.19 16.20
CA HIS A 406 -25.82 19.10 16.97
C HIS A 406 -24.40 18.84 16.50
N TYR A 407 -24.17 18.85 15.18
CA TYR A 407 -22.82 18.70 14.61
C TYR A 407 -21.91 19.82 15.09
N LYS A 408 -22.39 21.08 15.00
CA LYS A 408 -21.66 22.26 15.46
C LYS A 408 -21.26 22.15 16.94
N ARG A 409 -22.19 21.73 17.81
CA ARG A 409 -21.91 21.58 19.24
C ARG A 409 -20.90 20.46 19.51
N ALA A 410 -21.07 19.30 18.88
CA ALA A 410 -20.15 18.18 19.03
C ALA A 410 -18.73 18.52 18.52
N ALA A 411 -18.61 19.31 17.45
CA ALA A 411 -17.33 19.77 16.92
C ALA A 411 -16.58 20.68 17.93
N TYR A 412 -17.27 21.64 18.56
CA TYR A 412 -16.63 22.48 19.59
C TYR A 412 -16.26 21.71 20.86
N ASP A 413 -17.14 20.82 21.32
CA ASP A 413 -16.86 19.98 22.50
C ASP A 413 -15.67 19.04 22.21
N LEU A 414 -15.58 18.50 21.00
CA LEU A 414 -14.44 17.70 20.55
C LEU A 414 -13.16 18.53 20.51
N LEU A 415 -13.20 19.75 19.97
CA LEU A 415 -12.04 20.64 19.95
C LEU A 415 -11.54 20.92 21.38
N ALA A 416 -12.43 21.27 22.29
CA ALA A 416 -12.09 21.54 23.69
C ALA A 416 -11.46 20.31 24.36
N ALA A 417 -12.05 19.13 24.17
CA ALA A 417 -11.53 17.88 24.72
C ALA A 417 -10.15 17.49 24.15
N LEU A 418 -9.92 17.74 22.85
CA LEU A 418 -8.62 17.51 22.22
C LEU A 418 -7.53 18.44 22.77
N VAL A 419 -7.85 19.72 22.95
CA VAL A 419 -6.92 20.70 23.54
C VAL A 419 -6.56 20.28 24.98
N GLU A 420 -7.56 19.96 25.81
CA GLU A 420 -7.32 19.51 27.19
C GLU A 420 -6.41 18.27 27.25
N ARG A 421 -6.72 17.25 26.44
CA ARG A 421 -5.89 16.04 26.36
C ARG A 421 -4.46 16.34 25.94
N TYR A 422 -4.30 17.17 24.92
CA TYR A 422 -2.97 17.54 24.44
C TYR A 422 -2.15 18.29 25.49
N GLU A 423 -2.78 19.18 26.27
CA GLU A 423 -2.13 19.88 27.39
C GLU A 423 -1.67 18.91 28.50
N ARG A 424 -2.34 17.76 28.67
CA ARG A 424 -1.91 16.67 29.56
C ARG A 424 -0.84 15.75 28.93
N GLY A 425 -0.43 16.01 27.69
CA GLY A 425 0.50 15.16 26.94
C GLY A 425 -0.15 13.93 26.30
N GLU A 426 -1.48 13.86 26.26
CA GLU A 426 -2.22 12.79 25.58
C GLU A 426 -2.42 13.16 24.10
N ILE A 427 -1.85 12.35 23.20
CA ILE A 427 -1.96 12.54 21.76
C ILE A 427 -2.76 11.39 21.17
N LEU A 428 -3.76 11.73 20.35
CA LEU A 428 -4.50 10.76 19.54
C LEU A 428 -3.84 10.67 18.16
N TYR A 429 -3.68 9.48 17.61
CA TYR A 429 -3.01 9.21 16.33
C TYR A 429 -3.94 8.56 15.30
N LEU A 430 -5.01 7.91 15.74
CA LEU A 430 -5.88 7.07 14.91
C LEU A 430 -7.31 7.59 14.85
N GLU A 431 -7.97 7.43 13.71
CA GLU A 431 -9.41 7.77 13.55
C GLU A 431 -10.28 7.10 14.60
N ALA A 432 -9.98 5.85 14.97
CA ALA A 432 -10.71 5.13 16.00
C ALA A 432 -10.66 5.79 17.38
N GLU A 433 -9.55 6.46 17.71
CA GLU A 433 -9.40 7.19 18.99
C GLU A 433 -10.22 8.47 18.98
N TYR A 434 -10.25 9.18 17.85
CA TYR A 434 -11.13 10.34 17.65
C TYR A 434 -12.60 9.92 17.75
N ARG A 435 -12.97 8.80 17.11
CA ARG A 435 -14.33 8.26 17.19
C ARG A 435 -14.72 7.87 18.62
N ALA A 436 -13.83 7.19 19.35
CA ALA A 436 -14.05 6.84 20.75
C ALA A 436 -14.22 8.10 21.63
N LEU A 437 -13.41 9.15 21.38
CA LEU A 437 -13.59 10.43 22.06
C LEU A 437 -14.95 11.05 21.73
N ILE A 438 -15.33 11.12 20.45
CA ILE A 438 -16.65 11.62 20.02
C ILE A 438 -17.79 10.84 20.69
N GLU A 439 -17.71 9.51 20.76
CA GLU A 439 -18.72 8.67 21.40
C GLU A 439 -18.87 8.93 22.91
N SER A 440 -17.81 9.41 23.56
CA SER A 440 -17.85 9.81 24.98
C SER A 440 -18.48 11.19 25.21
N LEU A 441 -18.66 12.01 24.15
CA LEU A 441 -19.21 13.35 24.26
C LEU A 441 -20.74 13.31 24.29
N PRO A 442 -21.40 13.86 25.32
CA PRO A 442 -22.86 13.92 25.37
C PRO A 442 -23.47 14.66 24.17
N SER A 443 -22.78 15.67 23.64
CA SER A 443 -23.24 16.45 22.48
C SER A 443 -23.23 15.68 21.16
N ALA A 444 -22.47 14.57 21.08
CA ALA A 444 -22.43 13.71 19.90
C ALA A 444 -23.49 12.61 19.90
N ALA A 445 -24.21 12.42 21.02
CA ALA A 445 -25.28 11.42 21.13
C ALA A 445 -26.35 11.54 20.02
N PRO A 446 -26.80 12.74 19.61
CA PRO A 446 -27.78 12.91 18.53
C PRO A 446 -27.22 12.65 17.12
N LEU A 447 -25.89 12.59 16.95
CA LEU A 447 -25.28 12.43 15.63
C LEU A 447 -25.45 11.00 15.11
N THR A 448 -25.66 10.88 13.80
CA THR A 448 -25.64 9.58 13.11
C THR A 448 -24.22 8.99 13.10
N PRO A 449 -24.07 7.66 12.96
CA PRO A 449 -22.75 7.03 12.83
C PRO A 449 -21.92 7.61 11.67
N ALA A 450 -22.56 7.96 10.55
CA ALA A 450 -21.90 8.58 9.40
C ALA A 450 -21.39 9.99 9.74
N ALA A 451 -22.18 10.81 10.44
CA ALA A 451 -21.78 12.14 10.89
C ALA A 451 -20.62 12.08 11.90
N ARG A 452 -20.65 11.13 12.85
CA ARG A 452 -19.54 10.91 13.80
C ARG A 452 -18.25 10.49 13.09
N LYS A 453 -18.35 9.54 12.15
CA LYS A 453 -17.19 9.13 11.33
C LYS A 453 -16.63 10.30 10.54
N ARG A 454 -17.49 11.10 9.92
CA ARG A 454 -17.06 12.30 9.18
C ARG A 454 -16.35 13.30 10.09
N LEU A 455 -16.93 13.60 11.25
CA LEU A 455 -16.34 14.48 12.26
C LEU A 455 -14.96 13.96 12.73
N ALA A 456 -14.83 12.65 12.97
CA ALA A 456 -13.55 12.04 13.36
C ALA A 456 -12.47 12.22 12.29
N VAL A 457 -12.80 11.97 11.02
CA VAL A 457 -11.86 12.13 9.89
C VAL A 457 -11.46 13.59 9.68
N ASP A 458 -12.43 14.50 9.67
CA ASP A 458 -12.19 15.93 9.46
C ASP A 458 -11.32 16.52 10.59
N PHE A 459 -11.58 16.13 11.84
CA PHE A 459 -10.77 16.57 12.98
C PHE A 459 -9.38 15.95 13.02
N LEU A 460 -9.23 14.67 12.65
CA LEU A 460 -7.92 14.04 12.53
C LEU A 460 -7.06 14.76 11.46
N ALA A 461 -7.64 15.08 10.30
CA ALA A 461 -6.93 15.73 9.21
C ALA A 461 -6.70 17.24 9.41
N GLY A 462 -7.60 17.92 10.13
CA GLY A 462 -7.58 19.36 10.37
C GLY A 462 -7.11 19.74 11.78
N ALA A 463 -8.07 19.98 12.68
CA ALA A 463 -7.82 20.58 14.00
C ALA A 463 -6.85 19.75 14.88
N GLY A 464 -7.02 18.43 14.92
CA GLY A 464 -6.11 17.51 15.62
C GLY A 464 -4.69 17.56 15.07
N ALA A 465 -4.58 17.57 13.74
CA ALA A 465 -3.34 17.73 13.01
C ALA A 465 -2.65 19.08 13.28
N ALA A 466 -3.42 20.15 13.52
CA ALA A 466 -2.89 21.46 13.93
C ALA A 466 -2.41 21.44 15.38
N ILE A 467 -3.22 20.94 16.33
CA ILE A 467 -2.87 20.80 17.75
C ILE A 467 -1.53 20.05 17.89
N PHE A 468 -1.44 18.88 17.25
CA PHE A 468 -0.25 18.03 17.26
C PHE A 468 1.02 18.77 16.81
N ARG A 469 0.91 19.55 15.72
CA ARG A 469 2.06 20.24 15.10
C ARG A 469 2.41 21.54 15.82
N HIS A 470 1.43 22.25 16.36
CA HIS A 470 1.64 23.61 16.86
C HIS A 470 2.23 23.61 18.27
N GLY A 471 1.91 22.61 19.10
CA GLY A 471 2.46 22.50 20.45
C GLY A 471 3.99 22.59 20.51
N PRO A 472 4.75 21.77 19.76
CA PRO A 472 6.21 21.83 19.78
C PRO A 472 6.74 23.15 19.21
N LEU A 473 6.09 23.72 18.18
CA LEU A 473 6.48 25.02 17.60
C LEU A 473 6.30 26.17 18.60
N LEU A 474 5.21 26.14 19.37
CA LEU A 474 4.95 27.11 20.43
C LEU A 474 5.97 26.99 21.57
N ALA A 475 6.34 25.77 21.96
CA ALA A 475 7.39 25.53 22.95
C ALA A 475 8.75 26.08 22.50
N LEU A 476 9.12 25.86 21.23
CA LEU A 476 10.36 26.41 20.66
C LEU A 476 10.33 27.93 20.55
N SER A 477 9.20 28.51 20.13
CA SER A 477 8.98 29.96 20.08
C SER A 477 9.12 30.61 21.46
N ALA A 478 8.59 29.97 22.50
CA ALA A 478 8.69 30.44 23.89
C ALA A 478 10.12 30.29 24.46
N ALA A 479 10.84 29.24 24.04
CA ALA A 479 12.23 29.01 24.42
C ALA A 479 13.23 29.94 23.72
N GLY A 480 12.79 30.75 22.75
CA GLY A 480 13.59 31.82 22.13
C GLY A 480 14.52 31.38 21.00
N PHE A 481 14.30 30.20 20.39
CA PHE A 481 15.11 29.75 19.25
C PHE A 481 14.84 30.58 17.98
N ASP A 482 15.83 30.68 17.08
CA ASP A 482 15.64 31.15 15.70
C ASP A 482 14.84 30.11 14.90
N LEU A 483 13.53 30.18 15.06
CA LEU A 483 12.54 29.32 14.41
C LEU A 483 12.08 29.96 13.09
N ARG A 484 12.09 29.16 12.01
CA ARG A 484 11.54 29.56 10.70
C ARG A 484 10.46 28.60 10.24
N LEU A 485 9.30 29.16 9.90
CA LEU A 485 8.12 28.42 9.45
C LEU A 485 7.85 28.72 7.98
N TYR A 486 7.85 27.67 7.15
CA TYR A 486 7.58 27.76 5.73
C TYR A 486 6.25 27.09 5.38
N GLY A 487 5.46 27.74 4.54
CA GLY A 487 4.12 27.31 4.15
C GLY A 487 3.16 28.48 3.98
N ARG A 488 1.96 28.19 3.48
CA ARG A 488 0.92 29.22 3.30
C ARG A 488 0.44 29.77 4.64
N ASP A 489 0.13 31.05 4.68
CA ASP A 489 -0.61 31.74 5.75
C ASP A 489 -0.01 31.64 7.16
N TRP A 490 1.25 31.25 7.32
CA TRP A 490 1.92 31.30 8.63
C TRP A 490 1.97 32.71 9.20
N ASP A 491 2.06 33.73 8.34
CA ASP A 491 2.01 35.15 8.67
C ASP A 491 0.65 35.59 9.26
N GLN A 492 -0.39 34.77 9.09
CA GLN A 492 -1.72 34.98 9.67
C GLN A 492 -1.90 34.24 11.00
N HIS A 493 -0.94 33.41 11.43
CA HIS A 493 -1.07 32.64 12.66
C HIS A 493 -0.89 33.53 13.91
N PRO A 494 -1.85 33.59 14.85
CA PRO A 494 -1.87 34.59 15.94
C PRO A 494 -0.63 34.58 16.85
N ARG A 495 -0.06 33.40 17.09
CA ARG A 495 1.12 33.22 17.98
C ARG A 495 2.45 32.93 17.27
N LEU A 496 2.42 32.61 15.98
CA LEU A 496 3.58 32.09 15.23
C LEU A 496 3.93 32.93 13.99
N ALA A 497 3.14 33.95 13.65
CA ALA A 497 3.36 34.83 12.50
C ALA A 497 4.76 35.44 12.42
N LYS A 498 5.36 35.79 13.55
CA LYS A 498 6.74 36.34 13.61
C LYS A 498 7.81 35.41 13.02
N HIS A 499 7.53 34.11 12.96
CA HIS A 499 8.43 33.07 12.44
C HIS A 499 8.17 32.72 10.97
N ALA A 500 7.14 33.30 10.35
CA ALA A 500 6.75 33.00 8.98
C ALA A 500 7.81 33.43 7.96
N ARG A 501 8.06 32.58 6.95
CA ARG A 501 9.01 32.84 5.85
C ARG A 501 8.37 32.63 4.47
N GLY A 502 7.04 32.60 4.41
CA GLY A 502 6.28 32.39 3.17
C GLY A 502 6.28 30.93 2.72
N LEU A 503 5.73 30.69 1.53
CA LEU A 503 5.69 29.37 0.91
C LEU A 503 7.11 28.96 0.45
N ALA A 504 7.54 27.75 0.80
CA ALA A 504 8.72 27.13 0.21
C ALA A 504 8.30 26.31 -1.01
N GLU A 505 8.88 26.59 -2.18
CA GLU A 505 8.65 25.78 -3.37
C GLU A 505 9.26 24.38 -3.20
N HIS A 506 8.49 23.36 -3.58
CA HIS A 506 8.97 21.98 -3.55
C HIS A 506 10.08 21.79 -4.60
N GLY A 507 11.20 21.23 -4.17
CA GLY A 507 12.38 21.00 -5.01
C GLY A 507 13.61 21.73 -4.48
N GLU A 508 14.29 22.48 -5.35
CA GLU A 508 15.57 23.13 -5.02
C GLU A 508 15.48 24.11 -3.84
N GLU A 509 14.43 24.94 -3.73
CA GLU A 509 14.28 25.82 -2.57
C GLU A 509 14.12 25.04 -1.26
N THR A 510 13.29 24.00 -1.26
CA THR A 510 13.15 23.11 -0.10
C THR A 510 14.48 22.43 0.25
N ASN A 511 15.26 21.98 -0.74
CA ASN A 511 16.59 21.41 -0.53
C ASN A 511 17.55 22.43 0.12
N LEU A 512 17.53 23.69 -0.32
CA LEU A 512 18.31 24.78 0.28
C LEU A 512 17.93 25.01 1.74
N ILE A 513 16.64 24.99 2.07
CA ILE A 513 16.17 25.12 3.46
C ILE A 513 16.71 23.98 4.32
N PHE A 514 16.58 22.73 3.87
CA PHE A 514 17.08 21.57 4.64
C PHE A 514 18.58 21.63 4.91
N ASN A 515 19.37 22.10 3.94
CA ASN A 515 20.81 22.28 4.07
C ASN A 515 21.19 23.50 4.94
N ALA A 516 20.34 24.54 4.98
CA ALA A 516 20.64 25.78 5.70
C ALA A 516 20.26 25.72 7.18
N SER A 517 19.26 24.92 7.53
CA SER A 517 18.79 24.74 8.91
C SER A 517 19.72 23.84 9.72
N ALA A 518 20.04 24.24 10.96
CA ALA A 518 20.81 23.37 11.85
C ALA A 518 20.01 22.13 12.29
N ILE A 519 18.69 22.29 12.47
CA ILE A 519 17.74 21.24 12.80
C ILE A 519 16.45 21.44 11.97
N ASN A 520 15.99 20.37 11.33
CA ASN A 520 14.69 20.33 10.66
C ASN A 520 13.68 19.56 11.54
N LEU A 521 12.42 20.00 11.58
CA LEU A 521 11.38 19.29 12.33
C LEU A 521 10.54 18.40 11.41
N HIS A 522 10.29 17.17 11.85
CA HIS A 522 9.28 16.30 11.26
C HIS A 522 8.11 16.08 12.24
N LEU A 523 7.00 16.76 11.96
CA LEU A 523 5.77 16.72 12.76
C LEU A 523 4.64 16.13 11.91
N ASN A 524 4.55 14.80 11.88
CA ASN A 524 3.48 14.08 11.20
C ASN A 524 2.71 13.16 12.14
N GLN A 525 1.42 13.43 12.31
CA GLN A 525 0.53 12.66 13.18
C GLN A 525 0.17 11.29 12.61
N MET A 526 0.28 11.10 11.29
CA MET A 526 -0.14 9.88 10.60
C MET A 526 1.01 8.87 10.40
N GLY A 527 2.15 9.09 11.05
CA GLY A 527 3.34 8.23 10.99
C GLY A 527 4.61 8.95 10.55
N ASN A 528 5.77 8.40 10.93
CA ASN A 528 7.07 9.06 10.78
C ASN A 528 7.68 8.95 9.37
N VAL A 529 7.35 7.90 8.63
CA VAL A 529 7.91 7.70 7.28
C VAL A 529 7.06 8.48 6.28
N HIS A 530 7.54 9.66 5.88
CA HIS A 530 6.84 10.59 4.98
C HIS A 530 7.83 11.24 4.01
N ASN A 531 7.39 11.57 2.79
CA ASN A 531 8.26 12.08 1.70
C ASN A 531 9.19 13.21 2.17
N ARG A 532 8.67 14.19 2.91
CA ARG A 532 9.46 15.31 3.45
C ARG A 532 10.63 14.89 4.35
N LEU A 533 10.46 13.84 5.16
CA LEU A 533 11.54 13.32 6.00
C LEU A 533 12.61 12.66 5.13
N ILE A 534 12.19 11.85 4.16
CA ILE A 534 13.10 11.17 3.23
C ILE A 534 13.87 12.18 2.38
N ASP A 535 13.21 13.18 1.81
CA ASP A 535 13.84 14.28 1.08
C ASP A 535 14.84 15.03 1.95
N GLY A 536 14.48 15.31 3.20
CA GLY A 536 15.35 15.95 4.16
C GLY A 536 16.62 15.17 4.48
N TYR A 537 16.49 13.87 4.71
CA TYR A 537 17.64 12.98 4.90
C TYR A 537 18.49 12.83 3.63
N ALA A 538 17.87 12.77 2.44
CA ALA A 538 18.61 12.75 1.17
C ALA A 538 19.43 14.03 0.95
N ALA A 539 18.85 15.19 1.33
CA ALA A 539 19.51 16.49 1.35
C ALA A 539 20.70 16.57 2.31
N GLY A 540 20.84 15.61 3.24
CA GLY A 540 21.84 15.66 4.30
C GLY A 540 21.43 16.53 5.50
N GLY A 541 20.14 16.86 5.62
CA GLY A 541 19.60 17.59 6.76
C GLY A 541 19.49 16.70 7.99
N PHE A 542 19.74 17.29 9.17
CA PHE A 542 19.44 16.65 10.45
C PHE A 542 17.98 16.91 10.84
N PHE A 543 17.27 15.88 11.32
CA PHE A 543 15.86 15.98 11.71
C PHE A 543 15.64 15.58 13.17
N LEU A 544 14.79 16.34 13.85
CA LEU A 544 14.09 15.88 15.05
C LEU A 544 12.67 15.45 14.66
N VAL A 545 12.34 14.21 15.00
CA VAL A 545 11.11 13.55 14.60
C VAL A 545 10.21 13.39 15.82
N HIS A 546 8.92 13.68 15.70
CA HIS A 546 8.00 13.36 16.79
C HIS A 546 7.95 11.83 17.01
N HIS A 547 7.99 11.38 18.26
CA HIS A 547 7.83 9.96 18.57
C HIS A 547 6.41 9.51 18.20
N HIS A 548 6.29 8.49 17.35
CA HIS A 548 4.99 7.94 16.96
C HIS A 548 4.86 6.52 17.53
N PRO A 549 3.79 6.19 18.28
CA PRO A 549 3.65 4.90 18.97
C PRO A 549 3.48 3.72 18.01
N TYR A 550 3.16 4.00 16.75
CA TYR A 550 3.09 3.00 15.69
C TYR A 550 4.28 3.22 14.74
N PRO A 551 5.48 2.68 15.04
CA PRO A 551 6.60 2.79 14.12
C PRO A 551 6.22 2.10 12.81
N GLY A 552 6.43 2.80 11.69
CA GLY A 552 6.25 2.21 10.37
C GLY A 552 7.16 0.99 10.20
N GLN A 553 6.85 0.13 9.21
CA GLN A 553 7.62 -1.09 8.94
C GLN A 553 9.10 -0.84 8.57
N LEU A 554 9.48 0.41 8.26
CA LEU A 554 10.80 0.79 7.80
C LEU A 554 11.59 1.43 8.95
N ARG A 555 12.74 0.84 9.29
CA ARG A 555 13.63 1.31 10.35
C ARG A 555 14.50 2.45 9.84
N LEU A 556 14.13 3.68 10.22
CA LEU A 556 15.04 4.84 10.25
C LEU A 556 15.59 4.97 11.66
N ASP A 557 16.84 5.39 11.82
CA ASP A 557 17.47 5.64 13.12
C ASP A 557 17.09 7.04 13.65
N ASP A 558 15.79 7.31 13.80
CA ASP A 558 15.29 8.67 14.04
C ASP A 558 15.67 9.18 15.44
N VAL A 559 16.13 10.42 15.51
CA VAL A 559 16.22 11.14 16.78
C VAL A 559 14.83 11.69 17.10
N SER A 560 14.20 11.12 18.12
CA SER A 560 12.82 11.45 18.47
C SER A 560 12.66 12.24 19.77
N PHE A 561 11.55 12.97 19.86
CA PHE A 561 11.07 13.65 21.08
C PHE A 561 9.60 13.27 21.34
N ALA A 562 9.19 13.29 22.60
CA ALA A 562 7.85 12.83 23.01
C ALA A 562 6.77 13.91 22.89
N GLY A 563 7.12 15.19 23.05
CA GLY A 563 6.14 16.27 22.94
C GLY A 563 6.70 17.68 23.17
N PRO A 564 5.85 18.64 23.53
CA PRO A 564 6.28 20.04 23.75
C PRO A 564 7.22 20.23 24.95
N SER A 565 7.19 19.35 25.95
CA SER A 565 7.94 19.51 27.21
C SER A 565 9.42 19.18 27.09
N ASP A 566 9.83 18.31 26.16
CA ASP A 566 11.20 17.84 26.01
C ASP A 566 11.92 18.39 24.77
N ILE A 567 11.18 18.84 23.73
CA ILE A 567 11.76 19.31 22.46
C ILE A 567 12.81 20.41 22.64
N ALA A 568 12.59 21.39 23.54
CA ALA A 568 13.52 22.50 23.74
C ALA A 568 14.86 22.03 24.32
N ALA A 569 14.86 21.05 25.24
CA ALA A 569 16.08 20.48 25.79
C ALA A 569 16.83 19.68 24.71
N LEU A 570 16.11 18.92 23.89
CA LEU A 570 16.70 18.14 22.81
C LEU A 570 17.31 19.02 21.72
N VAL A 571 16.65 20.12 21.34
CA VAL A 571 17.19 21.12 20.41
C VAL A 571 18.49 21.70 20.95
N ARG A 572 18.56 22.13 22.22
CA ARG A 572 19.82 22.65 22.81
C ARG A 572 20.94 21.63 22.78
N ARG A 573 20.64 20.38 23.17
CA ARG A 573 21.61 19.28 23.16
C ARG A 573 22.20 19.11 21.76
N TRP A 574 21.33 18.99 20.75
CA TRP A 574 21.81 18.74 19.41
C TRP A 574 22.50 19.95 18.81
N LEU A 575 22.04 21.18 19.04
CA LEU A 575 22.72 22.42 18.61
C LEU A 575 24.15 22.51 19.14
N ALA A 576 24.39 22.07 20.38
CA ALA A 576 25.71 22.07 21.02
C ALA A 576 26.73 21.10 20.37
N ASP A 577 26.27 20.09 19.62
CA ASP A 577 27.14 19.09 18.98
C ASP A 577 26.90 19.00 17.46
N PRO A 578 27.49 19.92 16.67
CA PRO A 578 27.36 19.89 15.21
C PRO A 578 27.99 18.66 14.56
N ALA A 579 29.02 18.06 15.18
CA ALA A 579 29.68 16.87 14.66
C ALA A 579 28.76 15.65 14.76
N ALA A 580 28.11 15.45 15.92
CA ALA A 580 27.13 14.39 16.08
C ALA A 580 25.93 14.58 15.14
N ARG A 581 25.41 15.81 14.97
CA ARG A 581 24.32 16.09 14.02
C ARG A 581 24.71 15.69 12.59
N ALA A 582 25.90 16.08 12.14
CA ALA A 582 26.39 15.77 10.81
C ALA A 582 26.60 14.26 10.61
N ALA A 583 27.16 13.56 11.61
CA ALA A 583 27.36 12.11 11.55
C ALA A 583 26.03 11.36 11.46
N HIS A 584 25.04 11.77 12.25
CA HIS A 584 23.69 11.20 12.20
C HIS A 584 23.00 11.43 10.85
N ALA A 585 23.00 12.68 10.36
CA ALA A 585 22.43 13.01 9.05
C ALA A 585 23.10 12.23 7.91
N ALA A 586 24.41 12.03 7.96
CA ALA A 586 25.15 11.22 6.98
C ALA A 586 24.75 9.72 7.04
N GLY A 587 24.52 9.19 8.24
CA GLY A 587 24.01 7.82 8.44
C GLY A 587 22.61 7.64 7.84
N GLN A 588 21.69 8.54 8.16
CA GLN A 588 20.32 8.52 7.62
C GLN A 588 20.30 8.69 6.10
N ARG A 589 21.12 9.61 5.57
CA ARG A 589 21.25 9.80 4.12
C ARG A 589 21.62 8.51 3.41
N ARG A 590 22.56 7.72 3.97
CA ARG A 590 22.96 6.43 3.40
C ARG A 590 21.78 5.47 3.30
N ILE A 591 21.04 5.30 4.41
CA ILE A 591 19.84 4.45 4.48
C ILE A 591 18.81 4.88 3.43
N VAL A 592 18.59 6.20 3.31
CA VAL A 592 17.64 6.79 2.36
C VAL A 592 18.06 6.53 0.91
N LEU A 593 19.32 6.77 0.55
CA LEU A 593 19.78 6.57 -0.82
C LEU A 593 19.77 5.09 -1.24
N GLU A 594 20.00 4.18 -0.29
CA GLU A 594 19.97 2.74 -0.55
C GLU A 594 18.55 2.20 -0.79
N ASN A 595 17.54 2.78 -0.12
CA ASN A 595 16.21 2.15 -0.02
C ASN A 595 15.04 3.02 -0.51
N PHE A 596 15.18 4.34 -0.59
CA PHE A 596 14.05 5.27 -0.77
C PHE A 596 14.18 6.15 -2.02
N THR A 597 15.14 5.91 -2.92
CA THR A 597 15.16 6.63 -4.20
C THR A 597 14.03 6.16 -5.11
N TYR A 598 13.51 7.07 -5.95
CA TYR A 598 12.57 6.68 -7.01
C TYR A 598 13.16 5.57 -7.89
N ALA A 599 14.44 5.66 -8.25
CA ALA A 599 15.14 4.64 -9.03
C ALA A 599 15.16 3.27 -8.34
N HIS A 600 15.39 3.21 -7.02
CA HIS A 600 15.33 1.96 -6.27
C HIS A 600 13.91 1.36 -6.29
N GLN A 601 12.89 2.16 -5.97
CA GLN A 601 11.52 1.67 -5.88
C GLN A 601 10.97 1.24 -7.25
N TYR A 602 11.27 1.98 -8.32
CA TYR A 602 10.82 1.62 -9.66
C TYR A 602 11.56 0.42 -10.25
N ARG A 603 12.84 0.21 -9.88
CA ARG A 603 13.52 -1.05 -10.19
C ARG A 603 12.79 -2.25 -9.59
N ARG A 604 12.42 -2.17 -8.30
CA ARG A 604 11.64 -3.22 -7.62
C ARG A 604 10.28 -3.44 -8.27
N LEU A 605 9.58 -2.36 -8.64
CA LEU A 605 8.32 -2.43 -9.39
C LEU A 605 8.50 -3.18 -10.71
N PHE A 606 9.50 -2.82 -11.53
CA PHE A 606 9.71 -3.48 -12.82
C PHE A 606 10.13 -4.94 -12.67
N GLU A 607 10.96 -5.27 -11.69
CA GLU A 607 11.32 -6.64 -11.35
C GLU A 607 10.09 -7.45 -10.92
N HIS A 608 9.19 -6.86 -10.12
CA HIS A 608 7.94 -7.49 -9.73
C HIS A 608 7.07 -7.78 -10.96
N LEU A 609 6.83 -6.79 -11.82
CA LEU A 609 6.05 -6.97 -13.05
C LEU A 609 6.67 -8.05 -13.96
N ARG A 610 8.00 -8.03 -14.15
CA ARG A 610 8.72 -9.06 -14.89
C ARG A 610 8.47 -10.46 -14.33
N ARG A 611 8.56 -10.63 -13.01
CA ARG A 611 8.30 -11.91 -12.34
C ARG A 611 6.86 -12.36 -12.55
N GLN A 612 5.88 -11.46 -12.46
CA GLN A 612 4.49 -11.80 -12.72
C GLN A 612 4.26 -12.29 -14.15
N PHE A 613 4.88 -11.65 -15.15
CA PHE A 613 4.82 -12.13 -16.54
C PHE A 613 5.52 -13.48 -16.74
N ALA A 614 6.64 -13.72 -16.04
CA ALA A 614 7.36 -14.99 -16.11
C ALA A 614 6.52 -16.13 -15.53
N LEU A 615 5.96 -15.94 -14.34
CA LEU A 615 5.06 -16.92 -13.70
C LEU A 615 3.85 -17.22 -14.58
N ARG A 616 3.27 -16.19 -15.20
CA ARG A 616 2.15 -16.36 -16.11
C ARG A 616 2.53 -17.14 -17.37
N LYS A 617 3.72 -16.89 -17.93
CA LYS A 617 4.24 -17.63 -19.08
C LYS A 617 4.44 -19.10 -18.73
N ASP A 618 5.08 -19.37 -17.59
CA ASP A 618 5.33 -20.74 -17.11
C ASP A 618 4.02 -21.48 -16.89
N TRP A 619 3.04 -20.82 -16.26
CA TRP A 619 1.72 -21.39 -16.02
C TRP A 619 0.98 -21.71 -17.33
N LEU A 620 0.97 -20.80 -18.30
CA LEU A 620 0.36 -21.07 -19.62
C LEU A 620 1.10 -22.18 -20.38
N GLY A 621 2.43 -22.25 -20.25
CA GLY A 621 3.23 -23.33 -20.81
C GLY A 621 2.87 -24.69 -20.21
N GLN A 622 2.69 -24.76 -18.89
CA GLN A 622 2.23 -25.98 -18.19
C GLN A 622 0.80 -26.36 -18.60
N LEU A 623 -0.09 -25.38 -18.74
CA LEU A 623 -1.46 -25.61 -19.20
C LEU A 623 -1.47 -26.16 -20.63
N ALA A 624 -0.72 -25.56 -21.55
CA ALA A 624 -0.58 -26.03 -22.93
C ALA A 624 0.02 -27.45 -22.99
N ALA A 625 1.07 -27.73 -22.22
CA ALA A 625 1.64 -29.07 -22.12
C ALA A 625 0.65 -30.10 -21.55
N SER A 626 -0.22 -29.68 -20.64
CA SER A 626 -1.27 -30.54 -20.07
C SER A 626 -2.40 -30.77 -21.08
N GLU A 627 -2.78 -29.75 -21.85
CA GLU A 627 -3.73 -29.88 -22.96
C GLU A 627 -3.19 -30.83 -24.04
N THR A 628 -1.93 -30.70 -24.44
CA THR A 628 -1.28 -31.61 -25.39
C THR A 628 -1.29 -33.05 -24.85
N ARG A 629 -0.89 -33.26 -23.59
CA ARG A 629 -0.96 -34.58 -22.95
C ARG A 629 -2.37 -35.15 -22.92
N LEU A 630 -3.38 -34.33 -22.63
CA LEU A 630 -4.79 -34.75 -22.65
C LEU A 630 -5.26 -35.09 -24.06
N ARG A 631 -4.85 -34.33 -25.09
CA ARG A 631 -5.16 -34.61 -26.50
C ARG A 631 -4.50 -35.91 -26.98
N GLU A 632 -3.21 -36.09 -26.69
CA GLU A 632 -2.47 -37.32 -27.01
C GLU A 632 -3.07 -38.54 -26.28
N ALA A 633 -3.44 -38.37 -25.01
CA ALA A 633 -4.06 -39.45 -24.24
C ALA A 633 -5.51 -39.74 -24.69
N ALA A 634 -6.27 -38.74 -25.15
CA ALA A 634 -7.63 -38.93 -25.69
C ALA A 634 -7.66 -39.76 -26.99
N VAL A 635 -6.56 -39.79 -27.75
CA VAL A 635 -6.41 -40.65 -28.94
C VAL A 635 -6.10 -42.11 -28.54
N ALA A 636 -5.56 -42.36 -27.34
CA ALA A 636 -5.29 -43.69 -26.80
C ALA A 636 -6.41 -44.12 -25.83
N ALA A 637 -7.47 -44.74 -26.35
CA ALA A 637 -8.75 -45.02 -25.67
C ALA A 637 -8.68 -45.59 -24.22
N PRO A 638 -7.67 -46.37 -23.78
CA PRO A 638 -7.55 -46.79 -22.37
C PRO A 638 -6.66 -45.90 -21.49
N LEU A 639 -5.74 -45.12 -22.07
CA LEU A 639 -4.76 -44.29 -21.34
C LEU A 639 -5.31 -42.89 -21.04
N GLY A 640 -6.10 -42.33 -21.96
CA GLY A 640 -6.80 -41.04 -21.80
C GLY A 640 -7.67 -40.97 -20.55
N ARG A 641 -8.41 -42.04 -20.27
CA ARG A 641 -9.27 -42.14 -19.09
C ARG A 641 -8.45 -42.08 -17.79
N ARG A 642 -7.38 -42.87 -17.67
CA ARG A 642 -6.53 -42.90 -16.46
C ARG A 642 -5.75 -41.61 -16.25
N LEU A 643 -5.36 -40.92 -17.32
CA LEU A 643 -4.66 -39.63 -17.24
C LEU A 643 -5.61 -38.48 -16.91
N ALA A 644 -6.83 -38.47 -17.45
CA ALA A 644 -7.88 -37.55 -17.04
C ALA A 644 -8.25 -37.75 -15.57
N GLU A 645 -8.46 -39.00 -15.13
CA GLU A 645 -8.68 -39.36 -13.72
C GLU A 645 -7.53 -38.89 -12.83
N ARG A 646 -6.27 -39.10 -13.21
CA ARG A 646 -5.09 -38.62 -12.43
C ARG A 646 -4.93 -37.10 -12.41
N THR A 647 -5.18 -36.43 -13.53
CA THR A 647 -5.01 -34.97 -13.65
C THR A 647 -6.14 -34.23 -12.91
N LEU A 648 -7.35 -34.80 -12.91
CA LEU A 648 -8.52 -34.28 -12.19
C LEU A 648 -8.53 -34.67 -10.70
N ALA A 649 -8.05 -35.86 -10.32
CA ALA A 649 -7.93 -36.27 -8.93
C ALA A 649 -6.96 -35.38 -8.12
N GLY A 650 -5.96 -34.78 -8.78
CA GLY A 650 -5.05 -33.81 -8.15
C GLY A 650 -5.65 -32.39 -7.99
N PHE A 651 -6.76 -32.07 -8.66
CA PHE A 651 -7.31 -30.71 -8.76
C PHE A 651 -8.72 -30.51 -8.15
N ALA A 652 -9.10 -31.40 -7.23
CA ALA A 652 -10.32 -31.39 -6.39
C ALA A 652 -11.50 -32.24 -6.91
N ALA A 653 -11.75 -33.36 -6.23
CA ALA A 653 -12.93 -34.20 -6.40
C ALA A 653 -14.21 -33.59 -5.79
N ASP A 654 -14.11 -32.58 -4.91
CA ASP A 654 -15.25 -32.13 -4.11
C ASP A 654 -15.89 -30.79 -4.55
N ALA A 655 -15.38 -30.13 -5.61
CA ALA A 655 -15.74 -28.73 -5.89
C ALA A 655 -16.54 -28.48 -7.19
N LEU A 656 -16.80 -29.51 -7.99
CA LEU A 656 -17.50 -29.37 -9.27
C LEU A 656 -18.87 -30.06 -9.21
N ALA A 657 -19.96 -29.29 -9.30
CA ALA A 657 -21.30 -29.80 -9.65
C ALA A 657 -21.40 -30.19 -11.14
N PHE A 658 -20.27 -30.65 -11.70
CA PHE A 658 -20.03 -30.92 -13.10
C PHE A 658 -19.15 -32.16 -13.15
N ASP A 659 -19.60 -33.21 -13.85
CA ASP A 659 -18.89 -34.47 -13.97
C ASP A 659 -18.00 -34.44 -15.23
N PRO A 660 -16.69 -34.16 -15.10
CA PRO A 660 -15.78 -34.09 -16.24
C PRO A 660 -15.62 -35.46 -16.93
N LEU A 661 -15.83 -36.57 -16.22
CA LEU A 661 -15.79 -37.91 -16.80
C LEU A 661 -17.01 -38.14 -17.70
N ALA A 662 -18.20 -37.71 -17.29
CA ALA A 662 -19.40 -37.80 -18.12
C ALA A 662 -19.31 -36.97 -19.42
N GLN A 663 -18.57 -35.84 -19.42
CA GLN A 663 -18.34 -35.07 -20.65
C GLN A 663 -17.23 -35.65 -21.53
N PHE A 664 -16.17 -36.21 -20.92
CA PHE A 664 -15.17 -36.98 -21.65
C PHE A 664 -15.79 -38.19 -22.36
N ASP A 665 -16.67 -38.92 -21.67
CA ASP A 665 -17.38 -40.07 -22.25
C ASP A 665 -18.31 -39.66 -23.41
N ARG A 666 -18.96 -38.49 -23.33
CA ARG A 666 -19.73 -37.92 -24.47
C ARG A 666 -18.85 -37.53 -25.66
N LEU A 667 -17.67 -36.97 -25.39
CA LEU A 667 -16.68 -36.60 -26.43
C LEU A 667 -16.09 -37.85 -27.10
N ALA A 668 -15.81 -38.90 -26.35
CA ALA A 668 -15.31 -40.18 -26.85
C ALA A 668 -16.38 -40.96 -27.66
N ALA A 669 -17.66 -40.75 -27.36
CA ALA A 669 -18.78 -41.37 -28.07
C ALA A 669 -19.21 -40.63 -29.36
N ALA A 670 -18.66 -39.44 -29.64
CA ALA A 670 -19.02 -38.67 -30.83
C ALA A 670 -18.44 -39.33 -32.11
N PRO A 671 -19.24 -39.56 -33.16
CA PRO A 671 -18.78 -40.22 -34.38
C PRO A 671 -17.68 -39.39 -35.06
N ALA A 672 -16.64 -40.09 -35.55
CA ALA A 672 -15.37 -39.52 -36.02
C ALA A 672 -15.48 -38.45 -37.15
N GLY A 673 -16.64 -38.33 -37.81
CA GLY A 673 -16.90 -37.34 -38.85
C GLY A 673 -17.28 -35.93 -38.37
N ASP A 674 -17.59 -35.74 -37.08
CA ASP A 674 -18.11 -34.47 -36.53
C ASP A 674 -17.12 -33.79 -35.55
N ALA A 675 -15.82 -34.04 -35.73
CA ALA A 675 -14.72 -33.70 -34.79
C ALA A 675 -14.51 -32.20 -34.50
N ILE A 676 -15.18 -31.30 -35.25
CA ILE A 676 -15.07 -29.84 -35.06
C ILE A 676 -15.91 -29.36 -33.85
N LYS A 677 -17.05 -29.99 -33.55
CA LYS A 677 -17.88 -29.64 -32.38
C LYS A 677 -17.25 -30.06 -31.03
N PRO A 678 -16.63 -31.24 -30.89
CA PRO A 678 -15.85 -31.66 -29.72
C PRO A 678 -14.76 -30.67 -29.29
N ILE A 679 -14.04 -30.07 -30.25
CA ILE A 679 -12.95 -29.14 -29.97
C ILE A 679 -13.47 -27.80 -29.44
N ALA A 680 -14.61 -27.32 -29.94
CA ALA A 680 -15.27 -26.13 -29.42
C ALA A 680 -15.78 -26.35 -27.98
N SER A 681 -16.36 -27.53 -27.70
CA SER A 681 -16.78 -27.94 -26.36
C SER A 681 -15.59 -28.13 -25.39
N LEU A 682 -14.45 -28.64 -25.88
CA LEU A 682 -13.22 -28.74 -25.09
C LEU A 682 -12.61 -27.36 -24.79
N ARG A 683 -12.66 -26.42 -25.75
CA ARG A 683 -12.27 -25.02 -25.51
C ARG A 683 -13.17 -24.31 -24.52
N LEU A 684 -14.49 -24.55 -24.59
CA LEU A 684 -15.45 -24.08 -23.58
C LEU A 684 -15.18 -24.72 -22.21
N PHE A 685 -14.86 -26.02 -22.16
CA PHE A 685 -14.47 -26.74 -20.95
C PHE A 685 -13.20 -26.15 -20.33
N ILE A 686 -12.15 -25.90 -21.12
CA ILE A 686 -10.90 -25.29 -20.65
C ILE A 686 -11.15 -23.84 -20.20
N ALA A 687 -11.96 -23.07 -20.93
CA ALA A 687 -12.30 -21.70 -20.55
C ALA A 687 -13.06 -21.64 -19.23
N GLU A 688 -14.00 -22.56 -19.01
CA GLU A 688 -14.81 -22.57 -17.79
C GLU A 688 -14.06 -23.15 -16.59
N LEU A 689 -13.22 -24.17 -16.82
CA LEU A 689 -12.26 -24.66 -15.84
C LEU A 689 -11.29 -23.55 -15.43
N THR A 690 -10.78 -22.76 -16.39
CA THR A 690 -9.90 -21.62 -16.12
C THR A 690 -10.61 -20.54 -15.30
N LYS A 691 -11.84 -20.14 -15.67
CA LYS A 691 -12.63 -19.19 -14.88
C LYS A 691 -12.88 -19.68 -13.45
N ARG A 692 -13.14 -20.98 -13.28
CA ARG A 692 -13.43 -21.56 -11.96
C ARG A 692 -12.18 -21.76 -11.11
N ILE A 693 -11.03 -22.09 -11.72
CA ILE A 693 -9.72 -22.08 -11.05
C ILE A 693 -9.40 -20.67 -10.56
N ILE A 694 -9.60 -19.64 -11.40
CA ILE A 694 -9.44 -18.23 -10.98
C ILE A 694 -10.40 -17.89 -9.83
N ALA A 695 -11.64 -18.39 -9.85
CA ALA A 695 -12.58 -18.20 -8.73
C ALA A 695 -12.14 -18.93 -7.45
N LEU A 696 -11.60 -20.15 -7.56
CA LEU A 696 -11.08 -20.92 -6.44
C LEU A 696 -9.80 -20.31 -5.86
N ASP A 697 -8.93 -19.75 -6.69
CA ASP A 697 -7.77 -18.97 -6.25
C ASP A 697 -8.22 -17.69 -5.55
N ARG A 698 -9.28 -17.02 -6.02
CA ARG A 698 -9.90 -15.90 -5.30
C ARG A 698 -10.50 -16.35 -3.96
N GLU A 699 -11.19 -17.48 -3.89
CA GLU A 699 -11.72 -18.04 -2.63
C GLU A 699 -10.59 -18.48 -1.68
N ARG A 700 -9.49 -19.00 -2.21
CA ARG A 700 -8.29 -19.36 -1.43
C ARG A 700 -7.58 -18.11 -0.93
N ALA A 701 -7.36 -17.11 -1.78
CA ALA A 701 -6.82 -15.81 -1.42
C ALA A 701 -7.73 -15.11 -0.40
N ALA A 702 -9.06 -15.20 -0.53
CA ALA A 702 -10.01 -14.68 0.46
C ALA A 702 -9.94 -15.44 1.79
N ARG A 703 -9.74 -16.77 1.78
CA ARG A 703 -9.51 -17.57 3.00
C ARG A 703 -8.18 -17.26 3.67
N GLU A 704 -7.13 -17.06 2.88
CA GLU A 704 -5.79 -16.67 3.35
C GLU A 704 -5.80 -15.22 3.85
N ALA A 705 -6.52 -14.31 3.17
CA ALA A 705 -6.76 -12.94 3.60
C ALA A 705 -7.64 -12.86 4.83
N ALA A 706 -8.66 -13.70 4.97
CA ALA A 706 -9.47 -13.79 6.19
C ALA A 706 -8.66 -14.39 7.36
N ARG A 707 -7.73 -15.30 7.09
CA ARG A 707 -6.75 -15.79 8.08
C ARG A 707 -5.75 -14.70 8.47
N ALA A 708 -5.20 -13.96 7.51
CA ALA A 708 -4.30 -12.84 7.74
C ALA A 708 -5.01 -11.67 8.44
N ALA A 709 -6.27 -11.39 8.09
CA ALA A 709 -7.11 -10.40 8.74
C ALA A 709 -7.47 -10.82 10.17
N ALA A 710 -7.79 -12.10 10.41
CA ALA A 710 -7.95 -12.62 11.77
C ALA A 710 -6.64 -12.57 12.58
N TYR A 711 -5.49 -12.77 11.92
CA TYR A 711 -4.15 -12.64 12.49
C TYR A 711 -3.76 -11.18 12.80
N HIS A 712 -4.28 -10.22 12.05
CA HIS A 712 -4.04 -8.77 12.25
C HIS A 712 -5.11 -8.07 13.09
N ALA A 713 -6.32 -8.64 13.21
CA ALA A 713 -7.46 -8.04 13.91
C ALA A 713 -7.41 -8.20 15.44
N SER A 714 -6.52 -9.03 15.99
CA SER A 714 -6.24 -8.97 17.43
C SER A 714 -5.30 -7.79 17.69
N ALA A 715 -5.87 -6.65 18.10
CA ALA A 715 -5.12 -5.50 18.63
C ALA A 715 -4.09 -5.94 19.70
N ASP A 716 -4.39 -7.04 20.41
CA ASP A 716 -3.52 -7.68 21.39
C ASP A 716 -2.16 -8.14 20.79
N LEU A 717 -2.08 -8.63 19.54
CA LEU A 717 -0.81 -9.14 18.98
C LEU A 717 0.19 -8.02 18.63
N LEU A 718 -0.30 -6.84 18.23
CA LEU A 718 0.53 -5.66 17.99
C LEU A 718 1.04 -5.05 19.31
N ASP A 719 0.20 -5.01 20.35
CA ASP A 719 0.61 -4.60 21.72
C ASP A 719 1.58 -5.62 22.36
N ILE A 720 1.35 -6.93 22.16
CA ILE A 720 2.24 -8.03 22.60
C ILE A 720 3.63 -7.89 21.99
N ARG A 721 3.73 -7.66 20.67
CA ARG A 721 5.01 -7.47 19.98
C ARG A 721 5.73 -6.22 20.48
N HIS A 722 4.98 -5.14 20.72
CA HIS A 722 5.52 -3.91 21.28
C HIS A 722 6.10 -4.11 22.69
N ARG A 723 5.44 -4.88 23.57
CA ARG A 723 5.91 -5.14 24.94
C ARG A 723 7.12 -6.08 25.03
N LEU A 724 7.28 -7.01 24.07
CA LEU A 724 8.44 -7.89 23.98
C LEU A 724 9.70 -7.17 23.46
N ASP A 725 9.51 -6.11 22.66
CA ASP A 725 10.59 -5.28 22.12
C ASP A 725 11.02 -4.14 23.07
N THR A 726 10.24 -3.85 24.13
CA THR A 726 10.60 -2.86 25.16
C THR A 726 11.52 -3.52 26.20
N PRO A 727 12.78 -3.07 26.36
CA PRO A 727 13.70 -3.67 27.33
C PRO A 727 13.19 -3.47 28.76
N ALA A 728 13.23 -4.54 29.56
CA ALA A 728 13.25 -4.39 31.01
C ALA A 728 14.57 -3.70 31.39
N ALA A 729 14.44 -2.48 31.91
CA ALA A 729 15.44 -1.58 32.47
C ALA A 729 16.79 -2.20 32.91
N ASP A 730 17.72 -2.38 31.97
CA ASP A 730 19.16 -2.11 32.17
C ASP A 730 19.91 -2.10 30.81
N PRO A 731 20.24 -0.93 30.24
CA PRO A 731 20.97 -0.83 28.98
C PRO A 731 22.45 -1.29 29.05
N ALA A 732 22.99 -1.65 30.23
CA ALA A 732 24.39 -2.02 30.39
C ALA A 732 24.76 -3.47 29.97
N THR A 733 23.80 -4.28 29.50
CA THR A 733 24.05 -5.69 29.12
C THR A 733 23.60 -6.07 27.70
N ASP A 734 23.53 -5.10 26.78
CA ASP A 734 23.02 -5.25 25.40
C ASP A 734 23.95 -6.06 24.47
N GLY A 735 24.19 -7.33 24.81
CA GLY A 735 24.65 -8.36 23.88
C GLY A 735 23.46 -9.10 23.32
N ARG A 736 22.81 -8.56 22.28
CA ARG A 736 21.75 -9.27 21.55
C ARG A 736 22.37 -10.32 20.65
N HIS A 737 22.12 -11.60 20.94
CA HIS A 737 22.40 -12.67 20.01
C HIS A 737 21.54 -12.47 18.75
N ARG A 738 22.17 -12.33 17.59
CA ARG A 738 21.47 -12.17 16.30
C ARG A 738 21.33 -13.53 15.64
N LEU A 739 20.11 -13.85 15.20
CA LEU A 739 19.90 -15.00 14.33
C LEU A 739 20.26 -14.62 12.90
N ILE A 740 21.34 -15.21 12.40
CA ILE A 740 21.73 -15.08 11.01
C ILE A 740 21.15 -16.29 10.29
N SER A 741 20.13 -16.09 9.46
CA SER A 741 19.53 -17.16 8.67
C SER A 741 20.60 -17.79 7.77
N HIS A 742 20.75 -19.11 7.83
CA HIS A 742 21.76 -19.83 7.06
C HIS A 742 21.15 -20.84 6.08
N ALA A 743 20.06 -21.54 6.42
CA ALA A 743 19.42 -22.48 5.49
C ALA A 743 17.97 -22.88 5.85
N VAL A 744 17.21 -23.29 4.83
CA VAL A 744 15.88 -23.93 4.97
C VAL A 744 15.89 -25.22 4.17
N TYR A 745 15.64 -26.35 4.83
CA TYR A 745 15.62 -27.68 4.22
C TYR A 745 14.19 -28.23 4.14
N ASP A 746 13.77 -28.67 2.96
CA ASP A 746 12.47 -29.29 2.73
C ASP A 746 12.51 -30.78 3.08
N THR A 747 11.68 -31.20 4.03
CA THR A 747 11.62 -32.59 4.50
C THR A 747 10.44 -33.37 3.90
N ARG A 748 9.69 -32.80 2.94
CA ARG A 748 8.53 -33.48 2.31
C ARG A 748 8.90 -34.80 1.67
N ALA A 749 10.11 -34.93 1.14
CA ALA A 749 10.62 -36.16 0.56
C ALA A 749 10.78 -37.32 1.57
N TYR A 750 10.71 -37.05 2.87
CA TYR A 750 11.06 -37.99 3.95
C TYR A 750 9.90 -38.21 4.96
N ALA A 751 8.66 -37.87 4.59
CA ALA A 751 7.46 -37.91 5.43
C ALA A 751 7.56 -37.05 6.72
N ALA A 752 6.41 -36.78 7.34
CA ALA A 752 6.30 -35.92 8.52
C ALA A 752 7.24 -36.39 9.65
N PRO A 753 8.15 -35.55 10.17
CA PRO A 753 8.92 -35.96 11.33
C PRO A 753 7.95 -36.06 12.53
N PHE A 754 8.04 -37.11 13.34
CA PHE A 754 7.18 -37.31 14.54
C PHE A 754 8.03 -37.31 15.82
N GLY A 755 9.32 -37.67 15.70
CA GLY A 755 10.36 -37.42 16.69
C GLY A 755 11.59 -36.84 16.02
N CYS A 756 12.29 -35.93 16.71
CA CYS A 756 13.59 -35.46 16.30
C CYS A 756 14.51 -35.28 17.51
N ALA A 757 15.81 -35.39 17.26
CA ALA A 757 16.87 -35.26 18.24
C ALA A 757 18.06 -34.56 17.59
N VAL A 758 18.84 -33.83 18.39
CA VAL A 758 20.09 -33.21 17.91
C VAL A 758 21.27 -33.88 18.59
N ALA A 759 22.25 -34.26 17.77
CA ALA A 759 23.48 -34.87 18.22
C ALA A 759 24.41 -33.83 18.85
N PRO A 760 25.35 -34.23 19.73
CA PRO A 760 26.39 -33.34 20.23
C PRO A 760 27.22 -32.69 19.11
N ASP A 761 27.42 -33.42 18.00
CA ASP A 761 28.08 -32.92 16.79
C ASP A 761 27.13 -32.14 15.86
N GLY A 762 25.93 -31.85 16.32
CA GLY A 762 24.97 -30.98 15.67
C GLY A 762 24.13 -31.53 14.55
N ARG A 763 24.29 -32.80 14.20
CA ARG A 763 23.39 -33.47 13.25
C ARG A 763 21.99 -33.65 13.84
N ILE A 764 20.97 -33.59 12.98
CA ILE A 764 19.57 -33.67 13.39
C ILE A 764 19.01 -35.00 12.93
N ALA A 765 18.75 -35.91 13.87
CA ALA A 765 17.97 -37.10 13.57
C ALA A 765 16.49 -36.77 13.57
N PHE A 766 15.76 -37.29 12.59
CA PHE A 766 14.32 -37.23 12.55
C PHE A 766 13.75 -38.53 11.98
N THR A 767 12.53 -38.86 12.40
CA THR A 767 11.91 -40.14 12.07
C THR A 767 10.77 -39.97 11.08
N ALA A 768 10.82 -40.73 9.98
CA ALA A 768 9.79 -40.74 8.96
C ALA A 768 8.67 -41.71 9.35
N PHE A 769 7.47 -41.19 9.60
CA PHE A 769 6.30 -42.03 9.83
C PHE A 769 5.57 -42.33 8.51
N SER A 770 5.37 -43.59 8.17
CA SER A 770 4.70 -44.03 6.92
C SER A 770 3.17 -43.96 6.99
N GLY A 771 2.60 -43.11 7.85
CA GLY A 771 1.16 -43.02 8.06
C GLY A 771 0.39 -42.25 6.98
N ASP A 772 1.09 -41.44 6.18
CA ASP A 772 0.50 -40.79 5.00
C ASP A 772 0.59 -41.75 3.82
N THR A 773 -0.57 -42.05 3.22
CA THR A 773 -0.73 -42.90 2.03
C THR A 773 0.00 -42.40 0.77
N GLU A 774 0.66 -41.23 0.84
CA GLU A 774 1.36 -40.57 -0.27
C GLU A 774 2.90 -40.72 -0.22
N SER A 775 3.47 -41.30 0.84
CA SER A 775 4.93 -41.49 0.99
C SER A 775 5.45 -42.70 0.20
N VAL A 776 6.40 -42.47 -0.73
CA VAL A 776 6.99 -43.52 -1.59
C VAL A 776 8.13 -44.31 -0.89
N ALA A 777 8.64 -43.86 0.25
CA ALA A 777 9.78 -44.48 0.94
C ALA A 777 9.37 -45.26 2.22
N PRO A 778 9.98 -46.43 2.50
CA PRO A 778 9.81 -47.13 3.77
C PRO A 778 10.32 -46.28 4.94
N GLY A 779 9.60 -46.30 6.06
CA GLY A 779 9.90 -45.54 7.28
C GLY A 779 11.34 -45.78 7.79
N GLY A 780 11.89 -44.80 8.49
CA GLY A 780 13.28 -44.86 8.91
C GLY A 780 13.74 -43.68 9.76
N ILE A 781 14.96 -43.80 10.27
CA ILE A 781 15.69 -42.73 10.95
C ILE A 781 16.58 -42.07 9.92
N PHE A 782 16.38 -40.77 9.74
CA PHE A 782 17.15 -39.92 8.85
C PHE A 782 17.95 -38.92 9.68
N VAL A 783 19.19 -38.66 9.29
CA VAL A 783 20.09 -37.74 9.96
C VAL A 783 20.50 -36.66 8.98
N LEU A 784 20.07 -35.42 9.25
CA LEU A 784 20.41 -34.22 8.50
C LEU A 784 21.68 -33.59 9.08
N ASP A 785 22.68 -33.34 8.26
CA ASP A 785 23.76 -32.42 8.58
C ASP A 785 23.31 -30.98 8.25
N PRO A 786 23.11 -30.12 9.25
CA PRO A 786 22.59 -28.77 9.03
C PRO A 786 23.56 -27.84 8.32
N ARG A 787 24.83 -28.24 8.10
CA ARG A 787 25.83 -27.44 7.37
C ARG A 787 25.78 -27.70 5.87
N THR A 788 25.62 -28.98 5.51
CA THR A 788 25.68 -29.42 4.10
C THR A 788 24.30 -29.64 3.49
N GLY A 789 23.27 -29.79 4.34
CA GLY A 789 21.95 -30.24 3.92
C GLY A 789 21.89 -31.73 3.56
N ALA A 790 22.99 -32.47 3.74
CA ALA A 790 23.03 -33.90 3.46
C ALA A 790 22.12 -34.65 4.43
N VAL A 791 21.29 -35.55 3.89
CA VAL A 791 20.41 -36.42 4.68
C VAL A 791 20.85 -37.86 4.49
N GLU A 792 21.26 -38.50 5.58
CA GLU A 792 21.65 -39.91 5.62
C GLU A 792 20.55 -40.75 6.25
N LYS A 793 20.24 -41.92 5.67
CA LYS A 793 19.35 -42.89 6.31
C LYS A 793 20.18 -43.82 7.21
N TRP A 794 19.99 -43.74 8.52
CA TRP A 794 20.70 -44.59 9.48
C TRP A 794 20.01 -45.93 9.73
N LEU A 795 18.68 -45.96 9.68
CA LEU A 795 17.93 -47.18 9.98
C LEU A 795 16.63 -47.26 9.20
N GLU A 796 16.32 -48.44 8.68
CA GLU A 796 15.02 -48.77 8.13
C GLU A 796 14.17 -49.50 9.18
N THR A 797 12.93 -49.05 9.36
CA THR A 797 12.07 -49.57 10.43
C THR A 797 10.59 -49.32 10.15
N ASN A 798 9.75 -50.25 10.60
CA ASN A 798 8.30 -50.15 10.51
C ASN A 798 7.76 -49.63 11.84
N GLY A 799 7.56 -48.32 11.97
CA GLY A 799 6.86 -47.71 13.10
C GLY A 799 7.42 -46.37 13.54
N PRO A 800 6.68 -45.64 14.40
CA PRO A 800 7.15 -44.39 14.96
C PRO A 800 8.31 -44.70 15.92
N LEU A 801 9.49 -44.16 15.60
CA LEU A 801 10.62 -44.13 16.52
C LEU A 801 10.74 -42.69 17.03
N ALA A 802 10.85 -42.53 18.33
CA ALA A 802 11.38 -41.31 18.92
C ALA A 802 12.63 -41.73 19.72
N GLY A 803 13.58 -40.82 19.79
CA GLY A 803 14.90 -41.14 20.31
C GLY A 803 15.66 -39.91 20.72
N THR A 804 16.79 -40.14 21.35
CA THR A 804 17.65 -39.11 21.93
C THR A 804 19.08 -39.43 21.63
N PHE A 805 19.88 -38.43 21.26
CA PHE A 805 21.31 -38.64 21.14
C PHE A 805 21.95 -38.70 22.53
N GLY A 806 22.86 -39.64 22.73
CA GLY A 806 23.74 -39.63 23.89
C GLY A 806 25.02 -38.82 23.62
N GLY A 807 25.80 -38.61 24.67
CA GLY A 807 27.08 -37.91 24.58
C GLY A 807 28.12 -38.59 23.68
N ASP A 808 27.91 -39.86 23.33
CA ASP A 808 28.74 -40.62 22.39
C ASP A 808 28.34 -40.44 20.91
N GLY A 809 27.38 -39.55 20.63
CA GLY A 809 26.91 -39.28 19.26
C GLY A 809 26.01 -40.35 18.67
N ALA A 810 25.71 -41.42 19.42
CA ALA A 810 24.77 -42.44 19.00
C ALA A 810 23.33 -42.03 19.34
N LEU A 811 22.38 -42.46 18.51
CA LEU A 811 20.96 -42.22 18.70
C LEU A 811 20.35 -43.41 19.44
N TYR A 812 19.77 -43.16 20.61
CA TYR A 812 19.08 -44.17 21.41
C TYR A 812 17.59 -44.15 21.07
N VAL A 813 17.11 -45.21 20.44
CA VAL A 813 15.71 -45.35 19.98
C VAL A 813 15.10 -46.62 20.51
N HIS A 814 13.80 -46.61 20.79
CA HIS A 814 13.10 -47.84 21.16
C HIS A 814 12.76 -48.69 19.94
N CYS A 815 13.45 -49.82 19.77
CA CYS A 815 13.16 -50.77 18.71
C CYS A 815 11.99 -51.66 19.13
N LYS A 816 10.75 -51.29 18.75
CA LYS A 816 9.54 -52.04 19.08
C LYS A 816 9.62 -53.54 18.72
N GLY A 817 10.26 -53.89 17.61
CA GLY A 817 10.44 -55.29 17.19
C GLY A 817 11.42 -56.10 18.05
N GLU A 818 12.31 -55.43 18.79
CA GLU A 818 13.35 -56.06 19.61
C GLU A 818 13.05 -55.95 21.11
N ASN A 819 11.97 -55.25 21.49
CA ASN A 819 11.66 -54.91 22.88
C ASN A 819 12.88 -54.38 23.64
N ALA A 820 13.66 -53.50 23.02
CA ALA A 820 14.86 -52.92 23.60
C ALA A 820 15.04 -51.46 23.17
N VAL A 821 15.74 -50.67 24.00
CA VAL A 821 16.37 -49.45 23.52
C VAL A 821 17.62 -49.86 22.75
N CYS A 822 17.66 -49.49 21.47
CA CYS A 822 18.79 -49.69 20.60
C CYS A 822 19.66 -48.44 20.58
N ARG A 823 20.97 -48.64 20.63
CA ARG A 823 21.97 -47.65 20.23
C ARG A 823 22.16 -47.74 18.73
N VAL A 824 21.86 -46.66 18.02
CA VAL A 824 21.89 -46.57 16.55
C VAL A 824 22.99 -45.61 16.12
N THR A 825 23.83 -46.06 15.20
CA THR A 825 24.88 -45.28 14.54
C THR A 825 24.80 -45.48 13.04
N ALA A 826 25.56 -44.71 12.27
CA ALA A 826 25.70 -44.96 10.82
C ALA A 826 26.26 -46.36 10.49
N ALA A 827 27.00 -47.00 11.42
CA ALA A 827 27.59 -48.32 11.23
C ALA A 827 26.62 -49.48 11.54
N GLY A 828 25.47 -49.21 12.16
CA GLY A 828 24.49 -50.22 12.55
C GLY A 828 23.79 -49.90 13.86
N ARG A 829 22.96 -50.85 14.31
CA ARG A 829 22.25 -50.77 15.60
C ARG A 829 22.59 -51.94 16.50
N GLU A 830 22.62 -51.69 17.81
CA GLU A 830 22.79 -52.72 18.84
C GLU A 830 21.81 -52.48 20.00
N PRO A 831 21.14 -53.52 20.54
CA PRO A 831 20.32 -53.37 21.74
C PRO A 831 21.19 -53.12 22.96
N VAL A 832 20.91 -52.04 23.71
CA VAL A 832 21.71 -51.63 24.88
C VAL A 832 20.95 -51.64 26.19
N LEU A 833 19.62 -51.72 26.12
CA LEU A 833 18.76 -51.83 27.29
C LEU A 833 17.54 -52.69 26.94
N ALA A 834 17.43 -53.86 27.55
CA ALA A 834 16.22 -54.67 27.42
C ALA A 834 15.03 -53.92 28.04
N THR A 835 13.87 -53.96 27.38
CA THR A 835 12.62 -53.39 27.90
C THR A 835 11.61 -54.53 28.07
N ASP A 836 10.87 -54.53 29.17
CA ASP A 836 10.06 -55.69 29.59
C ASP A 836 9.04 -56.14 28.51
N PRO A 837 9.09 -57.41 28.04
CA PRO A 837 8.13 -57.96 27.08
C PRO A 837 6.70 -58.10 27.64
N ALA A 838 6.49 -58.03 28.96
CA ALA A 838 5.17 -58.11 29.59
C ALA A 838 4.25 -56.91 29.29
N GLY A 839 4.74 -55.90 28.57
CA GLY A 839 3.90 -54.89 27.94
C GLY A 839 3.74 -53.58 28.72
N ASP A 840 4.53 -53.35 29.78
CA ASP A 840 4.53 -52.07 30.50
C ASP A 840 5.17 -50.98 29.58
N THR A 841 6.18 -51.27 28.77
CA THR A 841 6.92 -50.24 27.98
C THR A 841 6.44 -50.04 26.52
N LYS A 842 5.16 -50.25 26.22
CA LYS A 842 4.61 -50.35 24.83
C LYS A 842 4.87 -49.15 23.90
N THR A 843 5.20 -47.98 24.43
CA THR A 843 5.65 -46.81 23.66
C THR A 843 6.63 -45.99 24.50
N LEU A 844 7.93 -46.18 24.26
CA LEU A 844 8.98 -45.29 24.75
C LEU A 844 9.20 -44.16 23.74
N LEU A 845 9.17 -42.92 24.21
CA LEU A 845 9.38 -41.74 23.34
C LEU A 845 10.82 -41.23 23.41
N TYR A 846 11.46 -41.28 24.57
CA TYR A 846 12.82 -40.75 24.76
C TYR A 846 13.59 -41.64 25.75
N ALA A 847 14.90 -41.80 25.53
CA ALA A 847 15.75 -42.69 26.33
C ALA A 847 17.14 -42.07 26.56
N TRP A 848 17.31 -41.40 27.70
CA TRP A 848 18.58 -40.76 28.03
C TRP A 848 19.46 -41.70 28.84
N ARG A 849 20.70 -41.92 28.37
CA ARG A 849 21.74 -42.57 29.16
C ARG A 849 22.40 -41.51 30.05
N ILE A 850 22.18 -41.58 31.36
CA ILE A 850 22.68 -40.58 32.31
C ILE A 850 24.05 -40.99 32.85
N GLU A 851 24.19 -42.27 33.21
CA GLU A 851 25.45 -42.87 33.68
C GLU A 851 25.64 -44.22 32.96
N ALA A 852 26.80 -44.86 33.13
CA ALA A 852 27.15 -46.08 32.39
C ALA A 852 26.10 -47.20 32.51
N ASP A 853 25.45 -47.30 33.67
CA ASP A 853 24.46 -48.29 34.07
C ASP A 853 23.11 -47.67 34.50
N ARG A 854 22.87 -46.38 34.22
CA ARG A 854 21.60 -45.71 34.57
C ARG A 854 20.98 -44.99 33.39
N TRP A 855 19.71 -45.30 33.18
CA TRP A 855 18.89 -44.82 32.10
C TRP A 855 17.68 -44.07 32.64
N LEU A 856 17.33 -42.98 31.98
CA LEU A 856 16.08 -42.28 32.19
C LEU A 856 15.20 -42.52 30.97
N LEU A 857 14.06 -43.17 31.16
CA LEU A 857 13.14 -43.50 30.08
C LEU A 857 11.85 -42.70 30.20
N LEU A 858 11.38 -42.15 29.08
CA LEU A 858 10.05 -41.54 28.98
C LEU A 858 9.04 -42.54 28.42
N GLU A 859 8.18 -43.03 29.30
CA GLU A 859 7.17 -44.04 29.03
C GLU A 859 5.83 -43.38 28.69
N HIS A 860 5.50 -43.27 27.40
CA HIS A 860 4.27 -42.61 26.98
C HIS A 860 3.02 -43.39 27.36
N CYS A 861 3.01 -44.72 27.21
CA CYS A 861 1.83 -45.51 27.59
C CYS A 861 1.53 -45.47 29.09
N ASN A 862 2.56 -45.40 29.92
CA ASN A 862 2.40 -45.34 31.37
C ASN A 862 2.35 -43.92 31.91
N GLN A 863 2.51 -42.93 31.02
CA GLN A 863 2.55 -41.53 31.34
C GLN A 863 3.54 -41.26 32.49
N ARG A 864 4.81 -41.67 32.35
CA ARG A 864 5.83 -41.39 33.38
C ARG A 864 7.22 -41.21 32.79
N VAL A 865 8.11 -40.62 33.58
CA VAL A 865 9.56 -40.65 33.35
C VAL A 865 10.18 -41.43 34.50
N ALA A 866 10.96 -42.47 34.24
CA ALA A 866 11.48 -43.36 35.28
C ALA A 866 12.95 -43.75 35.08
N TRP A 867 13.59 -44.08 36.19
CA TRP A 867 14.93 -44.64 36.23
C TRP A 867 14.93 -46.12 35.90
N TYR A 868 15.93 -46.53 35.14
CA TYR A 868 16.21 -47.91 34.77
C TYR A 868 17.70 -48.20 34.98
N ASP A 869 18.02 -49.39 35.48
CA ASP A 869 19.41 -49.86 35.54
C ASP A 869 19.88 -50.41 34.19
N GLY A 870 21.16 -50.77 34.06
CA GLY A 870 21.72 -51.34 32.83
C GLY A 870 21.14 -52.70 32.43
N ARG A 871 20.27 -53.30 33.26
CA ARG A 871 19.56 -54.56 32.97
C ARG A 871 18.13 -54.32 32.49
N GLY A 872 17.67 -53.07 32.46
CA GLY A 872 16.29 -52.74 32.08
C GLY A 872 15.29 -52.83 33.23
N VAL A 873 15.76 -52.92 34.48
CA VAL A 873 14.90 -52.98 35.66
C VAL A 873 14.60 -51.57 36.16
N ARG A 874 13.31 -51.23 36.29
CA ARG A 874 12.83 -49.94 36.79
C ARG A 874 13.23 -49.75 38.26
N GLN A 875 13.92 -48.66 38.56
CA GLN A 875 14.42 -48.31 39.89
C GLN A 875 13.53 -47.29 40.62
N GLY A 876 12.67 -46.56 39.90
CA GLY A 876 11.74 -45.58 40.47
C GLY A 876 11.26 -44.55 39.46
N ALA A 877 10.14 -43.88 39.73
CA ALA A 877 9.63 -42.79 38.90
C ALA A 877 10.31 -41.46 39.26
N VAL A 878 10.63 -40.66 38.25
CA VAL A 878 11.13 -39.28 38.34
C VAL A 878 10.00 -38.28 38.07
N VAL A 879 9.08 -38.63 37.17
CA VAL A 879 7.85 -37.89 36.88
C VAL A 879 6.72 -38.91 36.90
N ASP A 880 5.76 -38.73 37.81
CA ASP A 880 4.58 -39.60 37.94
C ASP A 880 3.46 -39.21 36.96
N ARG A 881 2.44 -40.07 36.87
CA ARG A 881 1.32 -39.92 35.93
C ARG A 881 0.61 -38.57 35.97
N GLY A 882 0.35 -38.02 37.15
CA GLY A 882 -0.32 -36.72 37.28
C GLY A 882 0.50 -35.57 36.71
N GLU A 883 1.82 -35.65 36.82
CA GLU A 883 2.72 -34.61 36.32
C GLU A 883 3.06 -34.81 34.83
N PHE A 884 3.07 -36.06 34.37
CA PHE A 884 3.35 -36.38 32.98
C PHE A 884 2.32 -35.79 32.00
N GLU A 885 1.05 -35.71 32.39
CA GLU A 885 -0.01 -35.11 31.55
C GLU A 885 0.28 -33.63 31.24
N GLN A 886 1.05 -32.97 32.11
CA GLN A 886 1.49 -31.59 31.95
C GLN A 886 2.83 -31.47 31.21
N LEU A 887 3.59 -32.57 31.10
CA LEU A 887 4.95 -32.59 30.58
C LEU A 887 4.95 -32.40 29.06
N ARG A 888 5.53 -31.28 28.62
CA ARG A 888 5.83 -31.00 27.21
C ARG A 888 7.33 -30.90 27.00
N THR A 889 7.80 -31.48 25.90
CA THR A 889 9.15 -31.31 25.33
C THR A 889 10.30 -31.43 26.36
N PRO A 890 10.43 -32.58 27.03
CA PRO A 890 11.50 -32.78 28.02
C PRO A 890 12.87 -32.82 27.36
N ALA A 891 13.87 -32.27 28.04
CA ALA A 891 15.26 -32.30 27.64
C ALA A 891 16.14 -32.58 28.86
N VAL A 892 17.23 -33.32 28.66
CA VAL A 892 18.15 -33.67 29.76
C VAL A 892 19.53 -33.11 29.45
N GLU A 893 20.13 -32.47 30.44
CA GLU A 893 21.51 -31.98 30.39
C GLU A 893 22.24 -32.34 31.67
N GLY A 894 23.24 -33.21 31.54
CA GLY A 894 23.97 -33.75 32.69
C GLY A 894 23.02 -34.42 33.70
N ARG A 895 22.94 -33.87 34.91
CA ARG A 895 22.06 -34.37 35.98
C ARG A 895 20.69 -33.70 36.05
N TYR A 896 20.37 -32.78 35.14
CA TYR A 896 19.14 -32.00 35.21
C TYR A 896 18.15 -32.41 34.12
N LEU A 897 16.89 -32.56 34.51
CA LEU A 897 15.74 -32.71 33.62
C LEU A 897 15.03 -31.35 33.49
N TYR A 898 14.88 -30.89 32.26
CA TYR A 898 14.12 -29.70 31.90
C TYR A 898 12.83 -30.13 31.22
N PHE A 899 11.70 -29.54 31.60
CA PHE A 899 10.42 -29.79 30.97
C PHE A 899 9.49 -28.61 31.16
N VAL A 900 8.46 -28.49 30.33
CA VAL A 900 7.39 -27.52 30.54
C VAL A 900 6.23 -28.20 31.25
N ALA A 901 5.74 -27.62 32.34
CA ALA A 901 4.49 -27.99 33.00
C ALA A 901 3.72 -26.71 33.38
N ASP A 902 2.40 -26.71 33.16
CA ASP A 902 1.52 -25.54 33.38
C ASP A 902 2.04 -24.22 32.78
N GLY A 903 2.64 -24.32 31.58
CA GLY A 903 3.22 -23.19 30.86
C GLY A 903 4.51 -22.64 31.45
N ARG A 904 5.04 -23.26 32.51
CA ARG A 904 6.31 -22.91 33.16
C ARG A 904 7.39 -23.89 32.76
N LEU A 905 8.59 -23.38 32.54
CA LEU A 905 9.78 -24.20 32.38
C LEU A 905 10.23 -24.64 33.78
N ILE A 906 10.48 -25.93 33.97
CA ILE A 906 10.91 -26.53 35.23
C ILE A 906 12.27 -27.20 35.00
N ARG A 907 13.21 -26.97 35.94
CA ARG A 907 14.46 -27.73 36.05
C ARG A 907 14.41 -28.56 37.32
N ARG A 908 14.50 -29.87 37.16
CA ARG A 908 14.57 -30.86 38.23
C ARG A 908 15.96 -31.49 38.28
N ASP A 909 16.58 -31.50 39.46
CA ASP A 909 17.81 -32.27 39.68
C ASP A 909 17.45 -33.76 39.84
N LEU A 910 17.92 -34.57 38.91
CA LEU A 910 17.68 -36.01 38.88
C LEU A 910 18.30 -36.75 40.07
N ARG A 911 19.24 -36.12 40.79
CA ARG A 911 19.84 -36.65 42.03
C ARG A 911 19.12 -36.20 43.30
N GLY A 912 18.16 -35.28 43.19
CA GLY A 912 17.44 -34.73 44.34
C GLY A 912 18.30 -33.93 45.31
N THR A 913 19.50 -33.49 44.89
CA THR A 913 20.43 -32.72 45.73
C THR A 913 20.14 -31.23 45.72
N GLU A 914 19.44 -30.75 44.70
CA GLU A 914 18.94 -29.37 44.60
C GLU A 914 17.41 -29.35 44.57
N PRO A 915 16.78 -28.32 45.16
CA PRO A 915 15.35 -28.12 45.01
C PRO A 915 15.01 -27.85 43.54
N GLU A 916 13.81 -28.28 43.15
CA GLU A 916 13.27 -27.96 41.83
C GLU A 916 13.21 -26.45 41.61
N ARG A 917 13.56 -26.04 40.39
CA ARG A 917 13.54 -24.63 39.99
C ARG A 917 12.53 -24.41 38.88
N SER A 918 11.54 -23.56 39.15
CA SER A 918 10.62 -23.07 38.13
C SER A 918 11.13 -21.75 37.56
N TYR A 919 11.16 -21.63 36.24
CA TYR A 919 11.43 -20.39 35.53
C TYR A 919 10.09 -19.72 35.23
N PRO A 920 9.99 -18.39 35.43
CA PRO A 920 8.75 -17.67 35.19
C PRO A 920 8.31 -17.87 33.73
N PRO A 921 6.99 -17.97 33.47
CA PRO A 921 6.49 -17.97 32.11
C PRO A 921 6.85 -16.62 31.45
N PRO A 922 6.98 -16.58 30.12
CA PRO A 922 7.17 -15.31 29.42
C PRO A 922 5.97 -14.40 29.74
N PRO A 923 6.11 -13.06 29.62
CA PRO A 923 5.05 -12.11 29.98
C PRO A 923 3.70 -12.44 29.33
N LEU A 924 3.72 -13.00 28.12
CA LEU A 924 2.54 -13.35 27.33
C LEU A 924 2.80 -14.69 26.61
N GLY A 925 2.16 -15.77 27.06
CA GLY A 925 2.21 -17.09 26.42
C GLY A 925 2.63 -18.24 27.34
N GLN A 926 2.84 -19.42 26.73
CA GLN A 926 3.36 -20.63 27.40
C GLN A 926 4.61 -21.10 26.67
N TYR A 927 5.54 -21.76 27.35
CA TYR A 927 6.64 -22.46 26.67
C TYR A 927 6.10 -23.66 25.88
N ASN A 928 6.66 -23.94 24.70
CA ASN A 928 6.19 -25.03 23.83
C ASN A 928 7.27 -26.06 23.47
N ALA A 929 8.45 -25.60 23.05
CA ALA A 929 9.58 -26.47 22.75
C ALA A 929 10.83 -26.01 23.49
N LEU A 930 11.65 -26.98 23.94
CA LEU A 930 12.88 -26.75 24.70
C LEU A 930 14.07 -27.41 23.99
N ALA A 931 15.23 -26.76 24.09
CA ALA A 931 16.54 -27.32 23.78
C ALA A 931 17.51 -26.96 24.91
N VAL A 932 18.46 -27.84 25.22
CA VAL A 932 19.47 -27.59 26.27
C VAL A 932 20.86 -27.90 25.72
N ASN A 933 21.81 -27.01 25.96
CA ASN A 933 23.21 -27.22 25.58
C ASN A 933 24.17 -26.34 26.41
N ALA A 934 25.29 -26.91 26.84
CA ALA A 934 26.38 -26.28 27.56
C ALA A 934 25.95 -25.32 28.69
N GLY A 935 24.92 -25.67 29.46
CA GLY A 935 24.37 -24.84 30.52
C GLY A 935 23.60 -23.64 29.98
N THR A 936 22.89 -23.79 28.86
CA THR A 936 21.90 -22.82 28.36
C THR A 936 20.66 -23.56 27.90
N VAL A 937 19.49 -23.13 28.38
CA VAL A 937 18.19 -23.64 27.93
C VAL A 937 17.62 -22.67 26.93
N PHE A 938 17.10 -23.15 25.81
CA PHE A 938 16.37 -22.34 24.87
C PHE A 938 14.93 -22.83 24.83
N ALA A 939 13.99 -21.89 24.84
CA ALA A 939 12.58 -22.19 24.83
C ALA A 939 11.86 -21.35 23.79
N THR A 940 11.01 -21.98 22.98
CA THR A 940 10.01 -21.24 22.22
C THR A 940 8.82 -20.95 23.11
N PHE A 941 8.24 -19.76 22.95
CA PHE A 941 6.98 -19.42 23.60
C PHE A 941 5.90 -19.16 22.58
N VAL A 942 4.69 -19.56 22.95
CA VAL A 942 3.53 -19.62 22.06
C VAL A 942 2.32 -18.93 22.66
N LEU A 943 1.45 -18.40 21.80
CA LEU A 943 0.13 -17.91 22.15
C LEU A 943 -0.93 -18.94 21.72
N PRO A 944 -1.73 -19.48 22.65
CA PRO A 944 -2.93 -20.21 22.31
C PRO A 944 -4.00 -19.22 21.81
N ILE A 945 -4.38 -19.36 20.54
CA ILE A 945 -5.44 -18.60 19.86
C ILE A 945 -6.61 -19.54 19.61
N ALA A 946 -7.70 -19.33 20.35
CA ALA A 946 -8.96 -20.02 20.09
C ALA A 946 -9.51 -19.59 18.72
N ASP A 947 -9.75 -20.54 17.83
CA ASP A 947 -10.50 -20.29 16.60
C ASP A 947 -11.99 -20.14 16.95
N PRO A 948 -12.58 -18.94 16.81
CA PRO A 948 -13.96 -18.70 17.21
C PRO A 948 -14.99 -19.48 16.38
N ARG A 949 -14.61 -20.01 15.21
CA ARG A 949 -15.51 -20.79 14.34
C ARG A 949 -15.51 -22.28 14.66
N THR A 950 -14.37 -22.83 15.06
CA THR A 950 -14.20 -24.28 15.27
C THR A 950 -14.07 -24.67 16.75
N GLY A 951 -13.88 -23.70 17.65
CA GLY A 951 -13.57 -23.94 19.06
C GLY A 951 -12.19 -24.57 19.30
N ARG A 952 -11.43 -24.85 18.23
CA ARG A 952 -10.09 -25.42 18.34
C ARG A 952 -9.10 -24.34 18.72
N THR A 953 -8.31 -24.60 19.76
CA THR A 953 -7.18 -23.74 20.11
C THR A 953 -6.01 -24.05 19.18
N THR A 954 -5.58 -23.05 18.42
CA THR A 954 -4.35 -23.10 17.63
C THR A 954 -3.22 -22.44 18.39
N VAL A 955 -2.00 -22.94 18.24
CA VAL A 955 -0.84 -22.46 19.00
C VAL A 955 0.09 -21.75 18.01
N THR A 956 0.40 -20.47 18.27
CA THR A 956 1.26 -19.64 17.40
C THR A 956 2.56 -19.32 18.13
N THR A 957 3.71 -19.66 17.54
CA THR A 957 5.02 -19.27 18.09
C THR A 957 5.18 -17.75 18.03
N LEU A 958 5.37 -17.13 19.19
CA LEU A 958 5.59 -15.69 19.34
C LEU A 958 7.08 -15.32 19.30
N GLY A 959 7.96 -16.21 19.75
CA GLY A 959 9.39 -15.95 19.78
C GLY A 959 10.20 -17.04 20.46
N LEU A 960 11.47 -16.72 20.71
CA LEU A 960 12.46 -17.60 21.30
C LEU A 960 13.17 -16.89 22.46
N ALA A 961 13.41 -17.61 23.55
CA ALA A 961 14.16 -17.13 24.71
C ALA A 961 15.28 -18.10 25.06
N SER A 962 16.40 -17.60 25.58
CA SER A 962 17.45 -18.39 26.22
C SER A 962 17.46 -18.16 27.73
N PHE A 963 17.86 -19.16 28.50
CA PHE A 963 17.93 -19.15 29.96
C PHE A 963 19.28 -19.71 30.41
N THR A 964 19.88 -19.05 31.39
CA THR A 964 21.02 -19.58 32.13
C THR A 964 20.55 -20.47 33.30
N PRO A 965 21.40 -21.38 33.81
CA PRO A 965 21.14 -22.17 35.01
C PRO A 965 20.84 -21.31 36.25
N ALA A 966 21.27 -20.05 36.22
CA ALA A 966 21.02 -19.04 37.24
C ALA A 966 19.62 -18.41 37.15
N GLY A 967 18.80 -18.73 36.15
CA GLY A 967 17.44 -18.20 35.99
C GLY A 967 17.35 -16.90 35.18
N ASN A 968 18.48 -16.34 34.78
CA ASN A 968 18.49 -15.17 33.90
C ASN A 968 18.08 -15.59 32.49
N TRP A 969 17.19 -14.81 31.87
CA TRP A 969 16.70 -15.09 30.53
C TRP A 969 16.94 -13.90 29.59
N ARG A 970 17.00 -14.19 28.29
CA ARG A 970 17.13 -13.19 27.22
C ARG A 970 16.18 -13.53 26.07
N SER A 971 15.46 -12.55 25.55
CA SER A 971 14.74 -12.70 24.29
C SER A 971 15.73 -12.69 23.12
N LEU A 972 15.45 -13.47 22.09
CA LEU A 972 16.20 -13.50 20.84
C LEU A 972 15.39 -12.77 19.78
N ASP A 973 16.01 -11.85 19.03
CA ASP A 973 15.34 -11.10 17.94
C ASP A 973 14.99 -12.09 16.82
N PHE A 974 13.71 -12.48 16.76
CA PHE A 974 13.22 -13.61 15.97
C PHE A 974 12.25 -13.13 14.89
N GLN A 975 12.77 -12.79 13.71
CA GLN A 975 11.96 -12.47 12.53
C GLN A 975 11.97 -13.64 11.53
N LEU A 976 11.05 -14.60 11.70
CA LEU A 976 10.74 -15.56 10.64
C LEU A 976 9.61 -15.03 9.74
N PRO A 977 9.72 -15.12 8.39
CA PRO A 977 8.69 -14.62 7.46
C PRO A 977 7.32 -15.29 7.57
N VAL A 978 7.22 -16.44 8.23
CA VAL A 978 5.97 -17.18 8.44
C VAL A 978 6.17 -17.96 9.73
N ALA A 979 5.40 -17.71 10.79
CA ALA A 979 5.53 -18.44 12.05
C ALA A 979 5.18 -19.92 11.81
N PRO A 980 6.16 -20.84 11.73
CA PRO A 980 5.86 -22.25 11.65
C PRO A 980 5.22 -22.63 12.99
N ARG A 981 4.32 -23.61 13.02
CA ARG A 981 4.08 -24.30 14.30
C ARG A 981 5.39 -24.97 14.67
N THR A 982 6.15 -24.38 15.59
CA THR A 982 7.43 -24.93 16.04
C THR A 982 7.15 -26.12 16.93
N HIS A 983 7.54 -27.32 16.51
CA HIS A 983 7.31 -28.53 17.30
C HIS A 983 8.59 -29.02 17.97
N PHE A 984 9.76 -28.64 17.45
CA PHE A 984 11.04 -29.00 18.04
C PHE A 984 12.09 -27.92 17.84
N LEU A 985 12.96 -27.81 18.84
CA LEU A 985 14.09 -26.90 18.90
C LEU A 985 15.36 -27.73 19.12
N GLY A 986 16.41 -27.42 18.38
CA GLY A 986 17.68 -28.10 18.45
C GLY A 986 18.83 -27.11 18.44
N ILE A 987 19.90 -27.40 19.18
CA ILE A 987 21.08 -26.52 19.23
C ILE A 987 22.31 -27.35 19.04
N SER A 988 23.22 -26.83 18.24
CA SER A 988 24.46 -27.47 17.90
C SER A 988 25.63 -26.52 17.95
N GLU A 989 26.80 -27.03 18.36
CA GLU A 989 28.05 -26.28 18.34
C GLU A 989 29.01 -26.94 17.35
N PHE A 990 29.61 -26.14 16.48
CA PHE A 990 30.61 -26.57 15.51
C PHE A 990 31.83 -25.66 15.60
N GLY A 991 32.88 -26.12 16.30
CA GLY A 991 34.03 -25.26 16.59
C GLY A 991 33.62 -24.09 17.48
N ALA A 992 33.75 -22.85 16.98
CA ALA A 992 33.34 -21.64 17.68
C ALA A 992 31.90 -21.17 17.33
N GLU A 993 31.26 -21.79 16.34
CA GLU A 993 29.95 -21.38 15.84
C GLU A 993 28.83 -22.17 16.50
N ARG A 994 27.72 -21.49 16.82
CA ARG A 994 26.50 -22.10 17.36
C ARG A 994 25.39 -22.03 16.33
N TYR A 995 24.62 -23.11 16.22
CA TYR A 995 23.50 -23.20 15.31
C TYR A 995 22.23 -23.54 16.07
N LEU A 996 21.15 -22.83 15.75
CA LEU A 996 19.80 -23.11 16.19
C LEU A 996 19.04 -23.75 15.05
N SER A 997 18.47 -24.93 15.30
CA SER A 997 17.66 -25.67 14.36
C SER A 997 16.20 -25.71 14.82
N ILE A 998 15.28 -25.38 13.94
CA ILE A 998 13.84 -25.35 14.21
C ILE A 998 13.15 -26.29 13.22
N VAL A 999 12.43 -27.28 13.75
CA VAL A 999 11.69 -28.24 12.90
C VAL A 999 10.20 -27.91 12.94
N SER A 1000 9.60 -27.73 11.75
CA SER A 1000 8.16 -27.53 11.57
C SER A 1000 7.52 -28.79 10.99
N TYR A 1001 6.69 -29.46 11.79
CA TYR A 1001 5.90 -30.63 11.34
C TYR A 1001 4.82 -30.27 10.33
N GLN A 1002 4.27 -29.05 10.39
CA GLN A 1002 3.22 -28.63 9.48
C GLN A 1002 3.80 -28.23 8.11
N ASP A 1003 4.90 -27.48 8.13
CA ASP A 1003 5.51 -26.98 6.90
C ASP A 1003 6.48 -27.99 6.27
N LYS A 1004 6.77 -29.09 6.97
CA LYS A 1004 7.72 -30.13 6.57
C LYS A 1004 9.08 -29.51 6.24
N LYS A 1005 9.59 -28.68 7.16
CA LYS A 1005 10.83 -27.92 6.98
C LYS A 1005 11.70 -27.94 8.23
N VAL A 1006 13.01 -27.91 8.02
CA VAL A 1006 14.01 -27.60 9.05
C VAL A 1006 14.63 -26.24 8.72
N PHE A 1007 14.55 -25.31 9.66
CA PHE A 1007 15.19 -24.00 9.58
C PHE A 1007 16.45 -24.04 10.42
N VAL A 1008 17.57 -23.56 9.87
CA VAL A 1008 18.86 -23.51 10.56
C VAL A 1008 19.38 -22.08 10.57
N PHE A 1009 19.72 -21.59 11.76
CA PHE A 1009 20.23 -20.25 12.02
C PHE A 1009 21.58 -20.35 12.71
N ALA A 1010 22.55 -19.54 12.31
CA ALA A 1010 23.69 -19.28 13.18
C ALA A 1010 23.24 -18.36 14.32
N VAL A 1011 23.77 -18.61 15.52
CA VAL A 1011 23.58 -17.82 16.73
C VAL A 1011 24.94 -17.25 17.10
N ASP A 1012 25.08 -15.94 16.97
CA ASP A 1012 26.23 -15.17 17.51
C ASP A 1012 26.08 -15.05 19.02
#